data_AF-A0A7Y6IIU7-F1
#
_entry.id   AF-A0A7Y6IIU7-F1
#
_cell.length_a   1.000
_cell.length_b   1.000
_cell.length_c   1.000
_cell.angle_alpha   90.00
_cell.angle_beta   90.00
_cell.angle_gamma   90.00
#
_symmetry.space_group_name_H-M   'P 1'
#
loop_
_entity.id
_entity.type
_entity.pdbx_description
1 polymer ?
#
loop_
_entity_poly.entity_id
_entity_poly.type
_entity_poly.pdbx_seq_one_letter_code
_entity_poly.pdbx_strand_id
1 'polypeptide(L)'
;MTDTLSYADALKILGCNENRLFKVAEFAATAGLTGWALAGGAQTALSLFDLKNDVVRYGEDVLRRVSGWRTGVNRFTRTQRLAAAHAVVVVSAYFRALDESELPFDLRRLRLDRGVQSALAAGGAPADGFAELMERLLAARLPMPEPHRPYAETRRAVGAVYRRMSEAVARYVRGLALWDELAVDDRIRLPALLAEGPPERALRRYDDDYRLLALDSPEFGVWSLVTETQALGAGLSRVARLLAELAPPRAGDRPRVHLLRLAASALDQPLMAAGKVPDGIALPLLGEGYINPRCRVAEMTREARPAVRGWWEGQAELPDAEAFLVGHLTSLRATQAPLVVLGEPGSGKSKLTEVLAARLASSEFLPIRVALRDVAAESTVTSQIEQGLAVVLDEEVKYQDLLESAEGALPVVVLDGFDELIQAAGTARYDYLEQIQEFQARQARLGRPVAVVVTSRTVVADRVRFPRGVLAVELMPFDDDQVRAWLDIWDQTNRALLARHALKPLPAAVALAQGEPARLPLLLLLLALYDATGNALQRGGGELGRAQLYESLIKDFATREVLREPGVRALPAARQRRLVERELVRLGAVALSMFARGRPVVAESALNRDLPALCGTGEQVEDASVNWAQQVTGRFFFVHQNQARPADDRARSYEFLHATFGEFLVAWLAVYAVRDLVRRHALAEDELTGPPDDDLLYAITSFSCLAERAPVVGFATELLRALPGPERSRAAEALAELVRGALYERKRRLFTEFVPVRHPLTRRLAAYSANLVLLLVAVSPETVSVRELLGDEDDFASWRSHAHLWKGQLERGGWPGLMRALRASRRADDIELGGMPESGRDVTAWWFGEFDRPPALLPVHTSREERPYFLDLAADLMGEEEEAALVQSDGRLRPLSLVVRDLFLHDGSGSVERVALYEDLASVWNELPQPGFHLDVLIRALTLDTGLPFDERARIVTALAGTGAGDHRLRPLVESMIFERTDSLDLLAAAGVPGDLLRDPNRP
;
A
#
# COMPACT_ATOMS: atom_id res chain seq x y z
N MET A 1 -15.36 20.02 51.76
CA MET A 1 -15.47 19.34 50.46
C MET A 1 -14.21 19.66 49.69
N THR A 2 -13.35 18.67 49.49
CA THR A 2 -12.26 18.74 48.50
C THR A 2 -12.83 18.23 47.19
N ASP A 3 -12.89 19.07 46.17
CA ASP A 3 -13.44 18.71 44.86
C ASP A 3 -12.79 17.44 44.33
N THR A 4 -13.60 16.39 44.17
CA THR A 4 -13.16 15.11 43.60
C THR A 4 -13.46 15.07 42.12
N LEU A 5 -12.40 15.03 41.29
CA LEU A 5 -12.47 14.59 39.89
C LEU A 5 -13.37 13.35 39.82
N SER A 6 -14.47 13.49 39.10
CA SER A 6 -15.49 12.47 38.99
C SER A 6 -15.97 12.35 37.55
N TYR A 7 -16.70 11.27 37.26
CA TYR A 7 -17.43 11.10 36.00
C TYR A 7 -18.25 12.34 35.60
N ALA A 8 -18.79 13.09 36.59
CA ALA A 8 -19.50 14.33 36.35
C ALA A 8 -18.63 15.44 35.72
N ASP A 9 -17.32 15.46 35.99
CA ASP A 9 -16.39 16.42 35.38
C ASP A 9 -16.06 16.05 33.93
N ALA A 10 -16.00 14.75 33.61
CA ALA A 10 -15.97 14.28 32.23
C ALA A 10 -17.23 14.73 31.45
N LEU A 11 -18.42 14.63 32.05
CA LEU A 11 -19.67 15.11 31.43
C LEU A 11 -19.73 16.64 31.26
N LYS A 12 -19.16 17.41 32.20
CA LYS A 12 -19.02 18.87 32.05
C LYS A 12 -18.14 19.23 30.84
N ILE A 13 -17.02 18.51 30.64
CA ILE A 13 -16.12 18.72 29.49
C ILE A 13 -16.85 18.42 28.16
N LEU A 14 -17.74 17.43 28.15
CA LEU A 14 -18.57 17.09 26.98
C LEU A 14 -19.71 18.09 26.72
N GLY A 15 -20.03 18.97 27.68
CA GLY A 15 -21.07 19.99 27.53
C GLY A 15 -22.50 19.47 27.71
N CYS A 16 -22.70 18.43 28.53
CA CYS A 16 -24.04 17.86 28.78
C CYS A 16 -24.94 18.79 29.62
N ASN A 17 -26.25 18.82 29.31
CA ASN A 17 -27.25 19.66 30.00
C ASN A 17 -27.33 19.44 31.52
N GLU A 18 -27.64 20.50 32.28
CA GLU A 18 -27.76 20.53 33.75
C GLU A 18 -28.67 19.43 34.33
N ASN A 19 -29.73 19.04 33.63
CA ASN A 19 -30.65 17.98 34.08
C ASN A 19 -30.03 16.56 34.09
N ARG A 20 -29.04 16.26 33.23
CA ARG A 20 -28.31 14.98 33.29
C ARG A 20 -27.25 14.98 34.38
N LEU A 21 -26.59 16.12 34.59
CA LEU A 21 -25.67 16.35 35.71
C LEU A 21 -26.40 16.17 37.05
N PHE A 22 -27.66 16.59 37.15
CA PHE A 22 -28.49 16.44 38.35
C PHE A 22 -28.79 14.96 38.70
N LYS A 23 -29.07 14.09 37.70
CA LYS A 23 -29.27 12.64 37.92
C LYS A 23 -28.03 11.92 38.45
N VAL A 24 -26.85 12.33 37.98
CA VAL A 24 -25.56 11.79 38.47
C VAL A 24 -25.27 12.25 39.91
N ALA A 25 -25.60 13.51 40.23
CA ALA A 25 -25.51 14.04 41.58
C ALA A 25 -26.48 13.35 42.56
N GLU A 26 -27.69 13.00 42.11
CA GLU A 26 -28.69 12.27 42.89
C GLU A 26 -28.28 10.82 43.19
N PHE A 27 -27.66 10.14 42.22
CA PHE A 27 -27.12 8.79 42.38
C PHE A 27 -25.89 8.76 43.33
N ALA A 28 -25.05 9.79 43.28
CA ALA A 28 -23.95 9.96 44.23
C ALA A 28 -24.43 10.31 45.65
N ALA A 29 -25.53 11.06 45.77
CA ALA A 29 -26.14 11.41 47.05
C ALA A 29 -26.81 10.21 47.75
N THR A 30 -27.33 9.24 47.00
CA THR A 30 -27.97 8.03 47.57
C THR A 30 -26.98 6.99 48.10
N ALA A 31 -25.71 7.04 47.69
CA ALA A 31 -24.64 6.19 48.24
C ALA A 31 -23.95 6.80 49.48
N GLY A 32 -24.22 8.07 49.80
CA GLY A 32 -23.48 8.86 50.81
C GLY A 32 -24.14 9.01 52.19
N LEU A 33 -25.15 8.21 52.53
CA LEU A 33 -25.87 8.33 53.81
C LEU A 33 -25.27 7.46 54.93
N THR A 34 -23.97 7.62 55.21
CA THR A 34 -23.40 7.39 56.57
C THR A 34 -22.20 8.32 56.83
N GLY A 35 -22.48 9.54 57.29
CA GLY A 35 -21.70 10.09 58.41
C GLY A 35 -20.89 11.39 58.24
N TRP A 36 -21.48 12.44 58.83
CA TRP A 36 -20.86 13.51 59.64
C TRP A 36 -20.19 14.75 59.02
N ALA A 37 -20.32 15.82 59.82
CA ALA A 37 -20.37 17.23 59.49
C ALA A 37 -19.26 18.06 60.18
N LEU A 38 -19.15 19.32 59.74
CA LEU A 38 -18.55 20.51 60.38
C LEU A 38 -16.99 20.64 60.44
N ALA A 39 -16.46 21.64 59.71
CA ALA A 39 -15.65 22.77 60.22
C ALA A 39 -14.91 23.48 59.05
N GLY A 40 -14.88 24.82 59.08
CA GLY A 40 -14.32 25.68 58.02
C GLY A 40 -12.89 26.20 58.27
N GLY A 41 -12.44 27.11 57.41
CA GLY A 41 -11.29 28.02 57.63
C GLY A 41 -10.05 27.75 56.78
N ALA A 42 -9.65 28.74 55.97
CA ALA A 42 -8.57 28.74 54.97
C ALA A 42 -7.15 28.53 55.54
N GLN A 43 -6.25 27.93 54.73
CA GLN A 43 -4.98 28.52 54.23
C GLN A 43 -4.30 27.53 53.26
N THR A 44 -3.94 28.05 52.09
CA THR A 44 -3.27 27.40 50.96
C THR A 44 -1.80 27.08 51.25
N ALA A 45 -1.42 25.81 51.14
CA ALA A 45 -0.04 25.34 51.03
C ALA A 45 -0.03 24.01 50.25
N LEU A 46 0.84 23.95 49.23
CA LEU A 46 0.77 23.07 48.05
C LEU A 46 0.96 21.57 48.36
N SER A 47 0.22 20.68 47.67
CA SER A 47 0.18 19.22 47.90
C SER A 47 -0.12 18.42 46.60
N LEU A 48 0.12 17.09 46.59
CA LEU A 48 -0.26 16.11 45.55
C LEU A 48 -1.71 16.27 45.01
N PHE A 49 -2.59 16.89 45.81
CA PHE A 49 -3.97 17.23 45.47
C PHE A 49 -4.13 18.50 44.62
N ASP A 50 -3.13 19.38 44.54
CA ASP A 50 -3.11 20.51 43.60
C ASP A 50 -2.81 20.04 42.18
N LEU A 51 -2.13 18.92 41.99
CA LEU A 51 -1.87 18.34 40.67
C LEU A 51 -3.14 17.77 40.02
N LYS A 52 -4.08 17.30 40.83
CA LYS A 52 -5.46 16.97 40.45
C LYS A 52 -6.23 18.24 40.03
N ASN A 53 -6.05 19.34 40.76
CA ASN A 53 -6.57 20.64 40.38
C ASN A 53 -5.86 21.21 39.15
N ASP A 54 -4.60 20.87 38.87
CA ASP A 54 -3.86 21.25 37.66
C ASP A 54 -4.27 20.41 36.44
N VAL A 55 -4.75 19.18 36.61
CA VAL A 55 -5.43 18.41 35.55
C VAL A 55 -6.79 19.03 35.24
N VAL A 56 -7.55 19.46 36.26
CA VAL A 56 -8.75 20.29 36.08
C VAL A 56 -8.39 21.59 35.41
N ARG A 57 -7.32 22.28 35.83
CA ARG A 57 -6.84 23.53 35.25
C ARG A 57 -6.32 23.34 33.83
N TYR A 58 -5.76 22.17 33.48
CA TYR A 58 -5.39 21.81 32.12
C TYR A 58 -6.63 21.53 31.27
N GLY A 59 -7.62 20.81 31.79
CA GLY A 59 -8.93 20.64 31.13
C GLY A 59 -9.66 21.97 30.95
N GLU A 60 -9.61 22.85 31.96
CA GLU A 60 -10.14 24.20 31.97
C GLU A 60 -9.31 25.17 31.12
N ASP A 61 -7.99 25.01 31.01
CA ASP A 61 -7.10 25.82 30.16
C ASP A 61 -7.22 25.38 28.70
N VAL A 62 -7.45 24.09 28.44
CA VAL A 62 -7.92 23.59 27.14
C VAL A 62 -9.28 24.20 26.85
N LEU A 63 -10.24 24.17 27.78
CA LEU A 63 -11.56 24.80 27.62
C LEU A 63 -11.50 26.33 27.49
N ARG A 64 -10.55 27.03 28.13
CA ARG A 64 -10.36 28.50 28.10
C ARG A 64 -9.61 28.95 26.85
N ARG A 65 -8.62 28.17 26.38
CA ARG A 65 -8.01 28.34 25.06
C ARG A 65 -9.02 28.04 23.95
N VAL A 66 -10.00 27.16 24.22
CA VAL A 66 -11.14 26.85 23.34
C VAL A 66 -12.26 27.90 23.42
N SER A 67 -12.52 28.52 24.57
CA SER A 67 -13.58 29.53 24.73
C SER A 67 -13.21 30.91 24.18
N GLY A 68 -11.96 31.12 23.79
CA GLY A 68 -11.51 32.32 23.06
C GLY A 68 -11.96 32.37 21.60
N TRP A 69 -12.58 31.31 21.06
CA TRP A 69 -13.03 31.24 19.68
C TRP A 69 -14.56 31.29 19.65
N ARG A 70 -15.10 32.27 18.90
CA ARG A 70 -16.53 32.62 18.82
C ARG A 70 -17.40 31.38 18.68
N THR A 71 -18.30 31.16 19.65
CA THR A 71 -19.67 30.59 19.59
C THR A 71 -20.10 29.62 18.46
N GLY A 72 -19.19 28.91 17.81
CA GLY A 72 -19.45 27.89 16.81
C GLY A 72 -18.79 26.58 17.21
N VAL A 73 -19.58 25.54 17.45
CA VAL A 73 -19.08 24.21 17.84
C VAL A 73 -18.33 23.59 16.65
N ASN A 74 -16.99 23.69 16.61
CA ASN A 74 -16.18 23.04 15.58
C ASN A 74 -16.12 21.52 15.82
N ARG A 75 -16.25 20.71 14.75
CA ARG A 75 -16.16 19.24 14.81
C ARG A 75 -14.87 18.76 15.46
N PHE A 76 -13.73 19.40 15.20
CA PHE A 76 -12.46 18.99 15.81
C PHE A 76 -12.43 19.23 17.33
N THR A 77 -12.99 20.36 17.78
CA THR A 77 -13.10 20.69 19.20
C THR A 77 -13.91 19.63 19.96
N ARG A 78 -14.94 19.05 19.31
CA ARG A 78 -15.67 17.89 19.87
C ARG A 78 -14.76 16.68 20.09
N THR A 79 -13.92 16.32 19.11
CA THR A 79 -12.92 15.24 19.28
C THR A 79 -11.92 15.53 20.40
N GLN A 80 -11.46 16.77 20.55
CA GLN A 80 -10.59 17.15 21.66
C GLN A 80 -11.29 17.02 23.03
N ARG A 81 -12.57 17.39 23.12
CA ARG A 81 -13.37 17.22 24.34
C ARG A 81 -13.58 15.74 24.69
N LEU A 82 -13.82 14.88 23.70
CA LEU A 82 -13.90 13.43 23.91
C LEU A 82 -12.59 12.89 24.50
N ALA A 83 -11.45 13.23 23.89
CA ALA A 83 -10.15 12.81 24.40
C ALA A 83 -9.87 13.33 25.81
N ALA A 84 -10.24 14.58 26.11
CA ALA A 84 -10.10 15.16 27.43
C ALA A 84 -11.01 14.47 28.47
N ALA A 85 -12.26 14.16 28.12
CA ALA A 85 -13.19 13.44 28.99
C ALA A 85 -12.68 12.03 29.31
N HIS A 86 -12.16 11.31 28.31
CA HIS A 86 -11.53 10.00 28.52
C HIS A 86 -10.30 10.08 29.43
N ALA A 87 -9.42 11.05 29.20
CA ALA A 87 -8.25 11.28 30.04
C ALA A 87 -8.63 11.52 31.51
N VAL A 88 -9.68 12.30 31.76
CA VAL A 88 -10.22 12.52 33.11
C VAL A 88 -10.70 11.22 33.75
N VAL A 89 -11.39 10.36 33.00
CA VAL A 89 -11.81 9.05 33.50
C VAL A 89 -10.63 8.16 33.84
N VAL A 90 -9.63 8.06 32.95
CA VAL A 90 -8.42 7.26 33.21
C VAL A 90 -7.74 7.72 34.49
N VAL A 91 -7.47 9.03 34.62
CA VAL A 91 -6.72 9.57 35.76
C VAL A 91 -7.53 9.52 37.06
N SER A 92 -8.82 9.84 37.02
CA SER A 92 -9.68 9.83 38.21
C SER A 92 -9.89 8.43 38.79
N ALA A 93 -10.01 7.41 37.93
CA ALA A 93 -10.10 6.02 38.36
C ALA A 93 -8.88 5.57 39.18
N TYR A 94 -7.67 5.97 38.78
CA TYR A 94 -6.44 5.66 39.51
C TYR A 94 -6.40 6.33 40.89
N PHE A 95 -6.63 7.64 40.96
CA PHE A 95 -6.54 8.35 42.24
C PHE A 95 -7.63 7.93 43.22
N ARG A 96 -8.82 7.57 42.75
CA ARG A 96 -9.87 6.97 43.60
C ARG A 96 -9.46 5.60 44.12
N ALA A 97 -8.89 4.76 43.26
CA ALA A 97 -8.37 3.47 43.68
C ALA A 97 -7.23 3.60 44.69
N LEU A 98 -6.37 4.60 44.55
CA LEU A 98 -5.30 4.89 45.50
C LEU A 98 -5.87 5.32 46.86
N ASP A 99 -6.89 6.18 46.90
CA ASP A 99 -7.55 6.66 48.13
C ASP A 99 -8.21 5.53 48.94
N GLU A 100 -8.71 4.51 48.25
CA GLU A 100 -9.36 3.34 48.86
C GLU A 100 -8.37 2.22 49.22
N SER A 101 -7.09 2.37 48.89
CA SER A 101 -6.06 1.35 49.14
C SER A 101 -5.58 1.43 50.58
N GLU A 102 -5.49 0.29 51.26
CA GLU A 102 -4.96 0.21 52.61
C GLU A 102 -3.43 0.35 52.58
N LEU A 103 -2.95 1.58 52.73
CA LEU A 103 -1.53 1.90 52.80
C LEU A 103 -1.08 2.00 54.28
N PRO A 104 0.21 1.70 54.58
CA PRO A 104 0.75 1.79 55.93
C PRO A 104 0.87 3.23 56.47
N PHE A 105 0.34 4.20 55.73
CA PHE A 105 0.26 5.61 56.09
C PHE A 105 -1.00 6.24 55.50
N ASP A 106 -1.52 7.28 56.15
CA ASP A 106 -2.58 8.11 55.60
C ASP A 106 -2.03 8.91 54.40
N LEU A 107 -2.68 8.85 53.25
CA LEU A 107 -2.33 9.64 52.05
C LEU A 107 -2.25 11.15 52.34
N ARG A 108 -2.95 11.64 53.37
CA ARG A 108 -2.84 13.03 53.85
C ARG A 108 -1.47 13.35 54.43
N ARG A 109 -0.68 12.36 54.84
CA ARG A 109 0.72 12.52 55.30
C ARG A 109 1.72 12.65 54.15
N LEU A 110 1.30 12.37 52.92
CA LEU A 110 2.06 12.76 51.71
C LEU A 110 2.00 14.29 51.47
N ARG A 111 1.32 15.05 52.34
CA ARG A 111 1.42 16.51 52.39
C ARG A 111 2.83 16.89 52.81
N LEU A 112 3.55 17.56 51.90
CA LEU A 112 4.90 18.11 52.07
C LEU A 112 5.23 18.42 53.54
N ASP A 113 6.05 17.57 54.16
CA ASP A 113 6.59 17.85 55.47
C ASP A 113 7.59 19.02 55.36
N ARG A 114 7.56 19.93 56.33
CA ARG A 114 8.41 21.15 56.36
C ARG A 114 9.90 20.82 56.24
N GLY A 115 10.31 19.59 56.60
CA GLY A 115 11.67 19.09 56.43
C GLY A 115 12.15 19.00 54.97
N VAL A 116 11.26 18.74 54.00
CA VAL A 116 11.61 18.65 52.58
C VAL A 116 11.84 20.04 51.95
N GLN A 117 11.13 21.07 52.42
CA GLN A 117 11.36 22.46 52.02
C GLN A 117 12.70 23.00 52.52
N SER A 118 13.15 22.57 53.70
CA SER A 118 14.48 22.92 54.24
C SER A 118 15.61 22.18 53.53
N ALA A 119 15.39 20.94 53.06
CA ALA A 119 16.35 20.22 52.22
C ALA A 119 16.50 20.84 50.82
N LEU A 120 15.40 21.30 50.21
CA LEU A 120 15.35 22.06 48.95
C LEU A 120 16.14 23.37 49.02
N ALA A 121 16.11 24.07 50.17
CA ALA A 121 16.84 25.32 50.38
C ALA A 121 18.34 25.12 50.68
N ALA A 122 18.77 23.90 51.05
CA ALA A 122 20.14 23.57 51.42
C ALA A 122 20.97 22.89 50.31
N GLY A 123 20.43 22.81 49.08
CA GLY A 123 21.18 22.33 47.90
C GLY A 123 21.39 20.81 47.82
N GLY A 124 20.79 20.02 48.72
CA GLY A 124 20.62 18.58 48.47
C GLY A 124 19.42 18.42 47.56
N ALA A 125 19.56 17.80 46.38
CA ALA A 125 18.50 17.71 45.37
C ALA A 125 17.22 16.99 45.89
N PRO A 126 16.03 17.63 45.86
CA PRO A 126 14.79 16.91 46.15
C PRO A 126 13.65 17.24 45.17
N ALA A 127 12.73 16.28 45.02
CA ALA A 127 11.33 16.49 44.64
C ALA A 127 10.93 16.90 43.20
N ASP A 128 11.82 16.88 42.19
CA ASP A 128 11.41 17.06 40.78
C ASP A 128 10.66 15.85 40.19
N GLY A 129 10.72 14.68 40.84
CA GLY A 129 10.34 13.40 40.21
C GLY A 129 8.85 13.06 40.08
N PHE A 130 7.92 13.70 40.80
CA PHE A 130 6.48 13.35 40.71
C PHE A 130 5.69 14.29 39.81
N ALA A 131 5.93 15.60 39.93
CA ALA A 131 5.29 16.59 39.06
C ALA A 131 5.79 16.46 37.62
N GLU A 132 7.09 16.32 37.40
CA GLU A 132 7.67 16.10 36.07
C GLU A 132 7.24 14.74 35.48
N LEU A 133 7.02 13.72 36.32
CA LEU A 133 6.55 12.41 35.88
C LEU A 133 5.06 12.40 35.55
N MET A 134 4.23 13.11 36.32
CA MET A 134 2.82 13.32 35.98
C MET A 134 2.67 14.22 34.75
N GLU A 135 3.51 15.25 34.61
CA GLU A 135 3.59 16.06 33.40
C GLU A 135 4.04 15.21 32.20
N ARG A 136 5.04 14.33 32.35
CA ARG A 136 5.43 13.36 31.31
C ARG A 136 4.35 12.32 31.01
N LEU A 137 3.56 11.89 32.00
CA LEU A 137 2.46 10.92 31.84
C LEU A 137 1.21 11.55 31.20
N LEU A 138 0.96 12.84 31.45
CA LEU A 138 -0.12 13.63 30.84
C LEU A 138 0.28 14.20 29.47
N ALA A 139 1.57 14.49 29.27
CA ALA A 139 2.15 14.88 27.99
C ALA A 139 2.35 13.67 27.06
N ALA A 140 2.59 12.48 27.62
CA ALA A 140 2.43 11.22 26.89
C ALA A 140 0.93 11.01 26.62
N ARG A 141 0.56 10.72 25.37
CA ARG A 141 -0.83 10.40 25.04
C ARG A 141 -1.28 9.19 25.85
N LEU A 142 -2.26 9.40 26.73
CA LEU A 142 -2.94 8.29 27.40
C LEU A 142 -3.54 7.36 26.34
N PRO A 143 -3.50 6.03 26.58
CA PRO A 143 -4.05 5.06 25.66
C PRO A 143 -5.55 5.32 25.51
N MET A 144 -5.95 5.69 24.31
CA MET A 144 -7.34 5.90 23.93
C MET A 144 -7.87 4.65 23.21
N PRO A 145 -9.19 4.41 23.25
CA PRO A 145 -9.81 3.46 22.34
C PRO A 145 -9.57 3.89 20.91
N GLU A 146 -9.19 2.93 20.06
CA GLU A 146 -9.02 3.15 18.63
C GLU A 146 -9.92 2.16 17.87
N PRO A 147 -10.54 2.57 16.76
CA PRO A 147 -11.55 1.76 16.07
C PRO A 147 -11.03 0.45 15.48
N HIS A 148 -9.71 0.30 15.31
CA HIS A 148 -9.09 -0.93 14.80
C HIS A 148 -8.60 -1.86 15.91
N ARG A 149 -8.68 -1.45 17.18
CA ARG A 149 -8.17 -2.21 18.32
C ARG A 149 -9.32 -2.68 19.20
N PRO A 150 -9.38 -3.98 19.54
CA PRO A 150 -10.35 -4.47 20.50
C PRO A 150 -10.23 -3.70 21.84
N TYR A 151 -11.36 -3.43 22.49
CA TYR A 151 -11.37 -2.74 23.78
C TYR A 151 -10.46 -3.40 24.83
N ALA A 152 -10.32 -4.73 24.77
CA ALA A 152 -9.41 -5.49 25.62
C ALA A 152 -7.94 -5.02 25.54
N GLU A 153 -7.48 -4.59 24.37
CA GLU A 153 -6.12 -4.05 24.20
C GLU A 153 -6.00 -2.65 24.81
N THR A 154 -6.99 -1.78 24.60
CA THR A 154 -7.05 -0.47 25.27
C THR A 154 -7.03 -0.65 26.78
N ARG A 155 -7.82 -1.58 27.32
CA ARG A 155 -7.85 -1.92 28.74
C ARG A 155 -6.48 -2.39 29.26
N ARG A 156 -5.79 -3.26 28.52
CA ARG A 156 -4.41 -3.68 28.86
C ARG A 156 -3.44 -2.50 28.87
N ALA A 157 -3.53 -1.61 27.89
CA ALA A 157 -2.69 -0.42 27.81
C ALA A 157 -2.95 0.57 28.96
N VAL A 158 -4.22 0.80 29.31
CA VAL A 158 -4.62 1.59 30.50
C VAL A 158 -4.08 0.93 31.78
N GLY A 159 -4.16 -0.40 31.90
CA GLY A 159 -3.58 -1.12 33.03
C GLY A 159 -2.05 -0.96 33.15
N ALA A 160 -1.34 -0.88 32.02
CA ALA A 160 0.08 -0.54 32.01
C ALA A 160 0.35 0.90 32.46
N VAL A 161 -0.52 1.85 32.14
CA VAL A 161 -0.45 3.22 32.67
C VAL A 161 -0.60 3.21 34.19
N TYR A 162 -1.61 2.52 34.74
CA TYR A 162 -1.81 2.47 36.19
C TYR A 162 -0.64 1.84 36.93
N ARG A 163 -0.02 0.79 36.39
CA ARG A 163 1.22 0.24 36.96
C ARG A 163 2.36 1.26 36.98
N ARG A 164 2.57 1.99 35.87
CA ARG A 164 3.56 3.07 35.83
C ARG A 164 3.26 4.20 36.82
N MET A 165 1.98 4.53 37.03
CA MET A 165 1.56 5.50 38.04
C MET A 165 1.83 4.98 39.47
N SER A 166 1.63 3.69 39.74
CA SER A 166 1.98 3.08 41.03
C SER A 166 3.48 3.09 41.29
N GLU A 167 4.30 2.75 40.28
CA GLU A 167 5.76 2.83 40.37
C GLU A 167 6.24 4.28 40.62
N ALA A 168 5.59 5.25 39.96
CA ALA A 168 5.82 6.66 40.17
C ALA A 168 5.57 7.08 41.63
N VAL A 169 4.41 6.69 42.17
CA VAL A 169 4.06 6.96 43.58
C VAL A 169 5.05 6.27 44.51
N ALA A 170 5.38 5.00 44.30
CA ALA A 170 6.32 4.27 45.14
C ALA A 170 7.74 4.89 45.14
N ARG A 171 8.19 5.44 44.01
CA ARG A 171 9.44 6.19 43.91
C ARG A 171 9.36 7.54 44.64
N TYR A 172 8.21 8.22 44.53
CA TYR A 172 7.97 9.48 45.21
C TYR A 172 7.96 9.30 46.74
N VAL A 173 7.24 8.31 47.27
CA VAL A 173 7.19 8.05 48.72
C VAL A 173 8.58 7.75 49.27
N ARG A 174 9.41 6.99 48.56
CA ARG A 174 10.81 6.71 48.93
C ARG A 174 11.67 7.96 49.13
N GLY A 175 11.33 9.08 48.50
CA GLY A 175 12.05 10.34 48.63
C GLY A 175 11.55 11.26 49.75
N LEU A 176 10.56 10.83 50.54
CA LEU A 176 9.97 11.63 51.62
C LEU A 176 10.47 11.17 52.99
N ALA A 177 10.54 12.09 53.96
CA ALA A 177 10.85 11.79 55.36
C ALA A 177 9.88 10.73 55.95
N LEU A 178 8.64 10.70 55.46
CA LEU A 178 7.64 9.67 55.78
C LEU A 178 8.17 8.24 55.54
N TRP A 179 8.99 8.02 54.52
CA TRP A 179 9.58 6.71 54.26
C TRP A 179 10.51 6.25 55.38
N ASP A 180 11.25 7.19 55.98
CA ASP A 180 12.16 6.92 57.08
C ASP A 180 11.45 6.69 58.42
N GLU A 181 10.15 7.00 58.51
CA GLU A 181 9.30 6.71 59.66
C GLU A 181 8.60 5.35 59.58
N LEU A 182 8.48 4.77 58.38
CA LEU A 182 7.82 3.48 58.18
C LEU A 182 8.62 2.33 58.82
N ALA A 183 7.92 1.31 59.34
CA ALA A 183 8.56 0.09 59.79
C ALA A 183 9.30 -0.61 58.63
N VAL A 184 10.37 -1.35 58.93
CA VAL A 184 11.17 -2.05 57.90
C VAL A 184 10.30 -2.99 57.07
N ASP A 185 9.36 -3.70 57.71
CA ASP A 185 8.41 -4.59 57.04
C ASP A 185 7.47 -3.82 56.09
N ASP A 186 7.03 -2.62 56.49
CA ASP A 186 6.16 -1.77 55.66
C ASP A 186 6.92 -1.19 54.46
N ARG A 187 8.20 -0.82 54.63
CA ARG A 187 9.06 -0.37 53.52
C ARG A 187 9.27 -1.46 52.47
N ILE A 188 9.40 -2.73 52.90
CA ILE A 188 9.55 -3.87 51.99
C ILE A 188 8.23 -4.17 51.27
N ARG A 189 7.09 -4.06 51.96
CA ARG A 189 5.76 -4.39 51.41
C ARG A 189 5.16 -3.29 50.54
N LEU A 190 5.47 -2.03 50.81
CA LEU A 190 4.82 -0.88 50.17
C LEU A 190 4.92 -0.87 48.63
N PRO A 191 6.07 -1.19 47.99
CA PRO A 191 6.13 -1.31 46.52
C PRO A 191 5.19 -2.38 45.97
N ALA A 192 5.06 -3.53 46.64
CA ALA A 192 4.16 -4.61 46.23
C ALA A 192 2.68 -4.20 46.42
N LEU A 193 2.35 -3.60 47.58
CA LEU A 193 1.01 -3.07 47.86
C LEU A 193 0.55 -2.04 46.81
N LEU A 194 1.45 -1.14 46.38
CA LEU A 194 1.15 -0.15 45.35
C LEU A 194 1.08 -0.77 43.94
N ALA A 195 1.89 -1.79 43.64
CA ALA A 195 1.88 -2.44 42.34
C ALA A 195 0.62 -3.31 42.10
N GLU A 196 0.10 -3.95 43.15
CA GLU A 196 -1.01 -4.91 43.05
C GLU A 196 -2.37 -4.30 43.42
N GLY A 197 -2.44 -3.41 44.41
CA GLY A 197 -3.71 -2.88 44.92
C GLY A 197 -4.39 -1.84 44.01
N PRO A 198 -3.84 -0.63 43.87
CA PRO A 198 -4.45 0.45 43.09
C PRO A 198 -4.71 0.11 41.61
N PRO A 199 -3.80 -0.52 40.85
CA PRO A 199 -4.01 -0.72 39.40
C PRO A 199 -5.21 -1.61 39.04
N GLU A 200 -5.43 -2.72 39.75
CA GLU A 200 -6.59 -3.57 39.48
C GLU A 200 -7.92 -2.89 39.83
N ARG A 201 -7.97 -2.19 40.97
CA ARG A 201 -9.17 -1.45 41.40
C ARG A 201 -9.46 -0.29 40.44
N ALA A 202 -8.42 0.42 39.99
CA ALA A 202 -8.53 1.48 39.00
C ALA A 202 -9.05 0.95 37.66
N LEU A 203 -8.58 -0.21 37.20
CA LEU A 203 -9.08 -0.86 35.99
C LEU A 203 -10.57 -1.19 36.06
N ARG A 204 -11.05 -1.72 37.19
CA ARG A 204 -12.48 -2.00 37.38
C ARG A 204 -13.32 -0.72 37.28
N ARG A 205 -12.89 0.35 37.96
CA ARG A 205 -13.55 1.66 37.91
C ARG A 205 -13.55 2.27 36.51
N TYR A 206 -12.40 2.18 35.83
CA TYR A 206 -12.27 2.62 34.44
C TYR A 206 -13.26 1.90 33.52
N ASP A 207 -13.41 0.57 33.65
CA ASP A 207 -14.36 -0.20 32.85
C ASP A 207 -15.81 0.27 33.08
N ASP A 208 -16.19 0.57 34.31
CA ASP A 208 -17.53 1.06 34.65
C ASP A 208 -17.77 2.49 34.12
N ASP A 209 -16.82 3.41 34.37
CA ASP A 209 -16.90 4.79 33.90
C ASP A 209 -16.86 4.87 32.35
N TYR A 210 -16.10 3.98 31.69
CA TYR A 210 -16.05 3.87 30.24
C TYR A 210 -17.39 3.43 29.65
N ARG A 211 -18.04 2.42 30.24
CA ARG A 211 -19.38 1.97 29.81
C ARG A 211 -20.40 3.10 29.92
N LEU A 212 -20.36 3.88 31.00
CA LEU A 212 -21.22 5.04 31.16
C LEU A 212 -20.93 6.10 30.08
N LEU A 213 -19.65 6.38 29.79
CA LEU A 213 -19.25 7.29 28.70
C LEU A 213 -19.71 6.82 27.33
N ALA A 214 -19.67 5.52 27.05
CA ALA A 214 -20.16 4.94 25.80
C ALA A 214 -21.69 5.03 25.65
N LEU A 215 -22.43 5.01 26.76
CA LEU A 215 -23.89 5.23 26.77
C LEU A 215 -24.24 6.71 26.56
N ASP A 216 -23.46 7.62 27.15
CA ASP A 216 -23.73 9.06 27.07
C ASP A 216 -23.19 9.72 25.79
N SER A 217 -22.20 9.12 25.13
CA SER A 217 -21.57 9.64 23.90
C SER A 217 -21.42 8.54 22.85
N PRO A 218 -22.10 8.65 21.69
CA PRO A 218 -22.12 7.60 20.67
C PRO A 218 -20.74 7.31 20.06
N GLU A 219 -19.80 8.27 20.08
CA GLU A 219 -18.43 8.11 19.57
C GLU A 219 -17.65 7.01 20.31
N PHE A 220 -17.77 6.95 21.64
CA PHE A 220 -17.11 5.91 22.44
C PHE A 220 -17.73 4.53 22.22
N GLY A 221 -19.05 4.49 21.94
CA GLY A 221 -19.75 3.26 21.55
C GLY A 221 -19.33 2.76 20.17
N VAL A 222 -19.13 3.64 19.18
CA VAL A 222 -18.66 3.25 17.84
C VAL A 222 -17.28 2.62 17.90
N TRP A 223 -16.36 3.17 18.70
CA TRP A 223 -14.99 2.64 18.79
C TRP A 223 -14.92 1.21 19.36
N SER A 224 -15.87 0.78 20.20
CA SER A 224 -15.97 -0.62 20.63
C SER A 224 -16.74 -1.50 19.63
N LEU A 225 -17.79 -0.95 19.01
CA LEU A 225 -18.66 -1.66 18.07
C LEU A 225 -17.95 -2.14 16.80
N VAL A 226 -16.94 -1.39 16.33
CA VAL A 226 -16.16 -1.75 15.12
C VAL A 226 -15.42 -3.09 15.29
N THR A 227 -15.02 -3.43 16.51
CA THR A 227 -14.25 -4.66 16.79
C THR A 227 -15.05 -5.79 17.45
N GLU A 228 -16.16 -5.47 18.14
CA GLU A 228 -16.86 -6.43 19.03
C GLU A 228 -18.04 -7.16 18.37
N THR A 229 -18.51 -6.73 17.19
CA THR A 229 -19.72 -7.30 16.57
C THR A 229 -19.39 -8.12 15.33
N GLN A 230 -19.39 -9.46 15.47
CA GLN A 230 -19.64 -10.33 14.33
C GLN A 230 -21.12 -10.20 13.94
N ALA A 231 -21.37 -9.96 12.66
CA ALA A 231 -22.62 -10.23 11.96
C ALA A 231 -23.91 -9.60 12.52
N LEU A 232 -24.36 -8.51 11.88
CA LEU A 232 -25.78 -8.32 11.54
C LEU A 232 -25.83 -7.45 10.28
N GLY A 233 -26.09 -8.10 9.14
CA GLY A 233 -26.20 -7.46 7.84
C GLY A 233 -27.37 -6.46 7.79
N ALA A 234 -27.03 -5.17 7.73
CA ALA A 234 -27.91 -4.09 7.29
C ALA A 234 -27.03 -2.87 6.92
N GLY A 235 -26.19 -3.05 5.89
CA GLY A 235 -25.06 -2.18 5.53
C GLY A 235 -25.38 -0.80 4.95
N LEU A 236 -26.64 -0.36 4.90
CA LEU A 236 -27.01 0.94 4.32
C LEU A 236 -27.57 1.94 5.35
N SER A 237 -28.17 1.46 6.44
CA SER A 237 -28.73 2.33 7.47
C SER A 237 -27.78 2.62 8.63
N ARG A 238 -26.75 1.79 8.88
CA ARG A 238 -25.90 1.94 10.08
C ARG A 238 -24.93 3.11 9.99
N VAL A 239 -24.16 3.27 8.92
CA VAL A 239 -23.19 4.38 8.80
C VAL A 239 -23.89 5.72 8.59
N ALA A 240 -24.98 5.79 7.82
CA ALA A 240 -25.78 7.00 7.70
C ALA A 240 -26.43 7.39 9.03
N ARG A 241 -26.91 6.41 9.81
CA ARG A 241 -27.39 6.62 11.19
C ARG A 241 -26.27 7.04 12.14
N LEU A 242 -25.12 6.37 12.09
CA LEU A 242 -23.95 6.73 12.88
C LEU A 242 -23.48 8.15 12.52
N LEU A 243 -23.36 8.51 11.25
CA LEU A 243 -23.01 9.87 10.84
C LEU A 243 -24.08 10.90 11.23
N ALA A 244 -25.37 10.57 11.13
CA ALA A 244 -26.45 11.42 11.60
C ALA A 244 -26.44 11.60 13.14
N GLU A 245 -26.06 10.56 13.89
CA GLU A 245 -25.94 10.57 15.35
C GLU A 245 -24.62 11.24 15.84
N LEU A 246 -23.51 11.08 15.10
CA LEU A 246 -22.16 11.51 15.47
C LEU A 246 -21.78 12.90 14.90
N ALA A 247 -22.40 13.32 13.80
CA ALA A 247 -22.07 14.52 13.05
C ALA A 247 -23.31 15.07 12.32
N PRO A 248 -24.29 15.64 13.07
CA PRO A 248 -25.56 16.08 12.49
C PRO A 248 -25.38 17.13 11.38
N PRO A 249 -26.31 17.23 10.42
CA PRO A 249 -26.22 18.19 9.31
C PRO A 249 -26.13 19.62 9.83
N ARG A 250 -25.25 20.44 9.22
CA ARG A 250 -25.17 21.87 9.51
C ARG A 250 -26.17 22.65 8.65
N ALA A 251 -26.85 23.63 9.24
CA ALA A 251 -27.67 24.60 8.53
C ALA A 251 -26.88 25.89 8.30
N GLY A 252 -26.93 26.45 7.08
CA GLY A 252 -26.38 27.78 6.78
C GLY A 252 -25.07 27.82 5.97
N ASP A 253 -24.81 26.84 5.10
CA ASP A 253 -23.61 26.85 4.25
C ASP A 253 -23.59 28.02 3.26
N ARG A 254 -22.40 28.61 3.06
CA ARG A 254 -22.18 29.58 1.98
C ARG A 254 -22.31 28.88 0.61
N PRO A 255 -22.68 29.61 -0.47
CA PRO A 255 -22.94 29.02 -1.78
C PRO A 255 -21.82 28.09 -2.30
N ARG A 256 -20.55 28.44 -2.07
CA ARG A 256 -19.39 27.64 -2.50
C ARG A 256 -19.29 26.28 -1.79
N VAL A 257 -19.58 26.25 -0.49
CA VAL A 257 -19.60 24.99 0.30
C VAL A 257 -20.78 24.13 -0.14
N HIS A 258 -21.92 24.76 -0.43
CA HIS A 258 -23.08 24.07 -0.96
C HIS A 258 -22.79 23.40 -2.31
N LEU A 259 -22.09 24.08 -3.23
CA LEU A 259 -21.68 23.50 -4.52
C LEU A 259 -20.75 22.29 -4.35
N LEU A 260 -19.78 22.34 -3.44
CA LEU A 260 -18.92 21.18 -3.16
C LEU A 260 -19.71 20.00 -2.59
N ARG A 261 -20.66 20.26 -1.68
CA ARG A 261 -21.53 19.21 -1.12
C ARG A 261 -22.46 18.61 -2.20
N LEU A 262 -22.99 19.44 -3.11
CA LEU A 262 -23.76 18.99 -4.26
C LEU A 262 -22.92 18.16 -5.23
N ALA A 263 -21.70 18.59 -5.54
CA ALA A 263 -20.77 17.84 -6.39
C ALA A 263 -20.38 16.50 -5.76
N ALA A 264 -20.36 16.43 -4.42
CA ALA A 264 -20.17 15.18 -3.68
C ALA A 264 -21.43 14.30 -3.62
N SER A 265 -22.61 14.75 -4.07
CA SER A 265 -23.88 14.00 -4.02
C SER A 265 -23.95 12.87 -5.07
N ALA A 266 -23.00 11.94 -5.00
CA ALA A 266 -22.85 10.84 -5.95
C ALA A 266 -23.81 9.66 -5.69
N LEU A 267 -24.45 9.59 -4.52
CA LEU A 267 -25.26 8.42 -4.11
C LEU A 267 -26.47 8.19 -5.02
N ASP A 268 -27.07 9.26 -5.54
CA ASP A 268 -28.23 9.19 -6.44
C ASP A 268 -27.83 9.01 -7.93
N GLN A 269 -26.54 8.89 -8.21
CA GLN A 269 -26.04 8.60 -9.56
C GLN A 269 -25.97 7.09 -9.79
N PRO A 270 -26.07 6.61 -11.04
CA PRO A 270 -25.84 5.19 -11.35
C PRO A 270 -24.47 4.71 -10.84
N LEU A 271 -24.39 3.43 -10.42
CA LEU A 271 -23.19 2.79 -9.85
C LEU A 271 -21.92 3.03 -10.69
N MET A 272 -22.08 3.10 -12.01
CA MET A 272 -21.06 3.59 -12.94
C MET A 272 -21.68 4.64 -13.88
N ALA A 273 -20.99 5.77 -14.04
CA ALA A 273 -21.41 6.87 -14.91
C ALA A 273 -21.07 6.66 -16.40
N ALA A 274 -20.53 5.49 -16.78
CA ALA A 274 -19.86 5.30 -18.06
C ALA A 274 -20.77 4.77 -19.17
N GLY A 275 -21.01 5.64 -20.17
CA GLY A 275 -21.57 5.35 -21.49
C GLY A 275 -22.96 4.72 -21.53
N LYS A 276 -23.43 4.40 -22.74
CA LYS A 276 -24.73 3.74 -22.93
C LYS A 276 -24.68 2.31 -22.38
N VAL A 277 -25.31 2.10 -21.22
CA VAL A 277 -25.66 0.77 -20.71
C VAL A 277 -26.44 0.01 -21.80
N PRO A 278 -26.26 -1.31 -21.95
CA PRO A 278 -26.99 -2.05 -22.97
C PRO A 278 -28.51 -1.88 -22.86
N ASP A 279 -29.19 -1.85 -24.01
CA ASP A 279 -30.64 -1.70 -24.09
C ASP A 279 -31.33 -2.83 -23.29
N GLY A 280 -32.26 -2.47 -22.39
CA GLY A 280 -32.98 -3.42 -21.54
C GLY A 280 -32.30 -3.77 -20.20
N ILE A 281 -31.27 -3.02 -19.79
CA ILE A 281 -30.61 -3.14 -18.48
C ILE A 281 -30.52 -1.76 -17.83
N ALA A 282 -30.69 -1.70 -16.50
CA ALA A 282 -30.43 -0.52 -15.69
C ALA A 282 -29.33 -0.82 -14.65
N LEU A 283 -28.42 0.14 -14.45
CA LEU A 283 -27.46 0.06 -13.36
C LEU A 283 -28.13 0.54 -12.06
N PRO A 284 -27.97 -0.17 -10.93
CA PRO A 284 -28.41 0.32 -9.63
C PRO A 284 -27.81 1.70 -9.30
N LEU A 285 -28.46 2.47 -8.43
CA LEU A 285 -27.87 3.70 -7.91
C LEU A 285 -26.63 3.39 -7.06
N LEU A 286 -25.66 4.30 -7.01
CA LEU A 286 -24.43 4.13 -6.22
C LEU A 286 -24.74 3.93 -4.74
N GLY A 287 -25.68 4.70 -4.21
CA GLY A 287 -26.12 4.61 -2.83
C GLY A 287 -26.76 3.27 -2.47
N GLU A 288 -27.33 2.55 -3.45
CA GLU A 288 -27.98 1.25 -3.23
C GLU A 288 -27.03 0.09 -3.56
N GLY A 289 -26.34 0.17 -4.71
CA GLY A 289 -25.48 -0.88 -5.26
C GLY A 289 -24.08 -0.95 -4.67
N TYR A 290 -23.68 0.00 -3.82
CA TYR A 290 -22.41 -0.06 -3.11
C TYR A 290 -22.51 -0.97 -1.88
N ILE A 291 -21.82 -2.11 -1.94
CA ILE A 291 -21.63 -2.99 -0.79
C ILE A 291 -20.34 -2.61 -0.07
N ASN A 292 -20.46 -2.36 1.23
CA ASN A 292 -19.36 -1.98 2.09
C ASN A 292 -18.34 -3.12 2.19
N PRO A 293 -17.06 -2.87 1.84
CA PRO A 293 -16.03 -3.91 1.85
C PRO A 293 -15.60 -4.26 3.28
N ARG A 294 -15.15 -5.51 3.44
CA ARG A 294 -14.37 -5.88 4.63
C ARG A 294 -12.96 -5.35 4.47
N CYS A 295 -12.26 -5.14 5.59
CA CYS A 295 -10.89 -4.65 5.53
C CYS A 295 -10.01 -5.23 6.62
N ARG A 296 -8.71 -5.14 6.41
CA ARG A 296 -7.71 -5.36 7.45
C ARG A 296 -7.02 -4.04 7.75
N VAL A 297 -6.71 -3.81 9.02
CA VAL A 297 -6.07 -2.56 9.45
C VAL A 297 -4.80 -2.88 10.20
N ALA A 298 -3.73 -2.16 9.86
CA ALA A 298 -2.45 -2.29 10.52
C ALA A 298 -1.77 -0.93 10.69
N GLU A 299 -0.96 -0.81 11.73
CA GLU A 299 -0.07 0.33 11.91
C GLU A 299 1.21 0.12 11.12
N MET A 300 1.63 1.13 10.36
CA MET A 300 2.82 1.05 9.50
C MET A 300 4.08 1.26 10.34
N THR A 301 4.59 0.18 10.93
CA THR A 301 5.87 0.16 11.65
C THR A 301 7.04 -0.07 10.67
N ARG A 302 8.29 -0.04 11.17
CA ARG A 302 9.48 -0.28 10.32
C ARG A 302 9.55 -1.71 9.79
N GLU A 303 8.94 -2.64 10.52
CA GLU A 303 8.89 -4.07 10.25
C GLU A 303 7.69 -4.45 9.35
N ALA A 304 6.78 -3.50 9.08
CA ALA A 304 5.61 -3.73 8.24
C ALA A 304 6.01 -4.11 6.81
N ARG A 305 5.28 -5.06 6.22
CA ARG A 305 5.46 -5.54 4.84
C ARG A 305 4.13 -5.41 4.05
N PRO A 306 3.64 -4.18 3.83
CA PRO A 306 2.30 -3.95 3.28
C PRO A 306 2.11 -4.43 1.83
N ALA A 307 3.17 -4.69 1.06
CA ALA A 307 3.02 -5.29 -0.28
C ALA A 307 2.92 -6.82 -0.27
N VAL A 308 3.23 -7.48 0.86
CA VAL A 308 3.24 -8.94 0.98
C VAL A 308 1.89 -9.42 1.48
N ARG A 309 1.18 -10.21 0.66
CA ARG A 309 -0.15 -10.74 1.02
C ARG A 309 -0.18 -11.52 2.34
N GLY A 310 0.82 -12.38 2.57
CA GLY A 310 0.90 -13.19 3.81
C GLY A 310 1.07 -12.35 5.08
N TRP A 311 1.61 -11.12 4.98
CA TRP A 311 1.73 -10.22 6.13
C TRP A 311 0.36 -9.73 6.61
N TRP A 312 -0.56 -9.49 5.67
CA TRP A 312 -1.94 -9.09 5.98
C TRP A 312 -2.74 -10.22 6.63
N GLU A 313 -2.43 -11.49 6.35
CA GLU A 313 -3.15 -12.64 6.92
C GLU A 313 -3.04 -12.73 8.45
N GLY A 314 -1.97 -12.17 9.03
CA GLY A 314 -1.81 -12.04 10.48
C GLY A 314 -2.48 -10.80 11.11
N GLN A 315 -3.10 -9.92 10.32
CA GLN A 315 -3.72 -8.67 10.82
C GLN A 315 -5.20 -8.87 11.13
N ALA A 316 -5.73 -8.07 12.05
CA ALA A 316 -7.14 -8.13 12.43
C ALA A 316 -8.06 -7.76 11.24
N GLU A 317 -9.01 -8.64 10.95
CA GLU A 317 -10.09 -8.39 10.00
C GLU A 317 -11.21 -7.59 10.66
N LEU A 318 -11.62 -6.51 10.02
CA LEU A 318 -12.77 -5.69 10.37
C LEU A 318 -13.88 -5.93 9.35
N PRO A 319 -15.13 -6.15 9.82
CA PRO A 319 -16.24 -6.50 8.94
C PRO A 319 -16.79 -5.30 8.14
N ASP A 320 -16.43 -4.07 8.54
CA ASP A 320 -17.07 -2.84 8.06
C ASP A 320 -16.01 -1.73 7.90
N ALA A 321 -15.53 -1.54 6.67
CA ALA A 321 -14.53 -0.52 6.37
C ALA A 321 -15.04 0.90 6.59
N GLU A 322 -16.31 1.17 6.27
CA GLU A 322 -16.89 2.51 6.45
C GLU A 322 -17.06 2.89 7.92
N ALA A 323 -17.50 1.97 8.78
CA ALA A 323 -17.59 2.21 10.22
C ALA A 323 -16.20 2.45 10.82
N PHE A 324 -15.19 1.70 10.36
CA PHE A 324 -13.80 2.00 10.71
C PHE A 324 -13.39 3.41 10.27
N LEU A 325 -13.70 3.82 9.03
CA LEU A 325 -13.35 5.15 8.51
C LEU A 325 -14.01 6.27 9.31
N VAL A 326 -15.30 6.14 9.65
CA VAL A 326 -15.98 7.11 10.51
C VAL A 326 -15.37 7.12 11.92
N GLY A 327 -15.14 5.95 12.52
CA GLY A 327 -14.43 5.83 13.79
C GLY A 327 -13.04 6.48 13.77
N HIS A 328 -12.32 6.36 12.65
CA HIS A 328 -11.01 6.97 12.46
C HIS A 328 -11.12 8.49 12.34
N LEU A 329 -12.00 9.01 11.48
CA LEU A 329 -12.21 10.45 11.27
C LEU A 329 -12.72 11.18 12.53
N THR A 330 -13.34 10.45 13.45
CA THR A 330 -13.76 10.97 14.75
C THR A 330 -12.65 10.91 15.82
N SER A 331 -11.55 10.20 15.55
CA SER A 331 -10.40 10.06 16.46
C SER A 331 -9.39 11.20 16.33
N LEU A 332 -8.55 11.38 17.36
CA LEU A 332 -7.44 12.34 17.31
C LEU A 332 -6.38 11.99 16.26
N ARG A 333 -6.22 10.71 15.91
CA ARG A 333 -5.18 10.22 14.99
C ARG A 333 -5.38 10.76 13.57
N ALA A 334 -6.64 10.92 13.14
CA ALA A 334 -6.98 11.34 11.78
C ALA A 334 -6.35 12.68 11.37
N THR A 335 -6.09 13.59 12.32
CA THR A 335 -5.49 14.91 12.03
C THR A 335 -3.97 14.96 12.28
N GLN A 336 -3.33 13.82 12.55
CA GLN A 336 -1.92 13.74 12.96
C GLN A 336 -1.06 12.93 12.00
N ALA A 337 -1.67 11.94 11.34
CA ALA A 337 -1.04 11.14 10.31
C ALA A 337 -2.07 10.78 9.24
N PRO A 338 -1.65 10.61 7.97
CA PRO A 338 -2.55 10.18 6.92
C PRO A 338 -3.00 8.74 7.13
N LEU A 339 -4.21 8.43 6.66
CA LEU A 339 -4.70 7.06 6.50
C LEU A 339 -4.44 6.59 5.07
N VAL A 340 -3.87 5.39 4.91
CA VAL A 340 -3.60 4.82 3.58
C VAL A 340 -4.57 3.67 3.30
N VAL A 341 -5.33 3.74 2.22
CA VAL A 341 -6.22 2.67 1.75
C VAL A 341 -5.56 1.94 0.59
N LEU A 342 -5.24 0.68 0.82
CA LEU A 342 -4.61 -0.26 -0.09
C LEU A 342 -5.64 -1.24 -0.65
N GLY A 343 -5.34 -1.77 -1.81
CA GLY A 343 -6.11 -2.85 -2.40
C GLY A 343 -5.72 -3.10 -3.85
N GLU A 344 -6.16 -4.23 -4.36
CA GLU A 344 -5.91 -4.65 -5.74
C GLU A 344 -6.63 -3.75 -6.77
N PRO A 345 -6.19 -3.74 -8.03
CA PRO A 345 -6.96 -3.13 -9.12
C PRO A 345 -8.39 -3.66 -9.15
N GLY A 346 -9.38 -2.78 -9.19
CA GLY A 346 -10.80 -3.17 -9.18
C GLY A 346 -11.38 -3.48 -7.80
N SER A 347 -10.64 -3.34 -6.71
CA SER A 347 -11.14 -3.54 -5.33
C SER A 347 -12.13 -2.47 -4.85
N GLY A 348 -12.42 -1.45 -5.67
CA GLY A 348 -13.39 -0.42 -5.35
C GLY A 348 -12.86 0.80 -4.57
N LYS A 349 -11.54 1.00 -4.48
CA LYS A 349 -10.92 2.16 -3.80
C LYS A 349 -11.52 3.52 -4.23
N SER A 350 -11.60 3.79 -5.52
CA SER A 350 -12.18 5.06 -6.02
C SER A 350 -13.69 5.17 -5.74
N LYS A 351 -14.42 4.06 -5.70
CA LYS A 351 -15.84 4.07 -5.33
C LYS A 351 -16.04 4.28 -3.83
N LEU A 352 -15.17 3.71 -3.00
CA LEU A 352 -15.11 4.01 -1.57
C LEU A 352 -14.88 5.50 -1.32
N THR A 353 -13.98 6.16 -2.08
CA THR A 353 -13.75 7.61 -1.90
C THR A 353 -14.96 8.46 -2.33
N GLU A 354 -15.67 8.08 -3.40
CA GLU A 354 -16.92 8.74 -3.82
C GLU A 354 -18.02 8.60 -2.76
N VAL A 355 -18.25 7.37 -2.30
CA VAL A 355 -19.28 7.08 -1.29
C VAL A 355 -18.95 7.75 0.04
N LEU A 356 -17.69 7.70 0.49
CA LEU A 356 -17.24 8.39 1.69
C LEU A 356 -17.46 9.91 1.56
N ALA A 357 -17.03 10.52 0.46
CA ALA A 357 -17.22 11.95 0.24
C ALA A 357 -18.71 12.32 0.25
N ALA A 358 -19.57 11.55 -0.41
CA ALA A 358 -21.00 11.79 -0.46
C ALA A 358 -21.67 11.69 0.93
N ARG A 359 -21.29 10.68 1.72
CA ARG A 359 -21.80 10.48 3.09
C ARG A 359 -21.30 11.55 4.07
N LEU A 360 -20.06 12.01 3.92
CA LEU A 360 -19.52 13.10 4.72
C LEU A 360 -20.12 14.46 4.33
N ALA A 361 -20.51 14.64 3.07
CA ALA A 361 -21.09 15.89 2.57
C ALA A 361 -22.43 16.26 3.22
N SER A 362 -23.12 15.35 3.92
CA SER A 362 -24.34 15.66 4.68
C SER A 362 -24.11 15.90 6.19
N SER A 363 -22.86 16.05 6.63
CA SER A 363 -22.48 16.04 8.05
C SER A 363 -21.56 17.21 8.44
N GLU A 364 -21.03 17.21 9.67
CA GLU A 364 -20.07 18.21 10.18
C GLU A 364 -18.66 18.17 9.55
N PHE A 365 -18.46 17.38 8.51
CA PHE A 365 -17.21 17.30 7.75
C PHE A 365 -17.29 18.10 6.46
N LEU A 366 -16.13 18.46 5.91
CA LEU A 366 -15.96 19.06 4.59
C LEU A 366 -15.10 18.13 3.72
N PRO A 367 -15.73 17.22 2.94
CA PRO A 367 -14.98 16.32 2.07
C PRO A 367 -14.42 17.07 0.86
N ILE A 368 -13.14 16.87 0.58
CA ILE A 368 -12.43 17.41 -0.58
C ILE A 368 -11.75 16.24 -1.29
N ARG A 369 -12.35 15.75 -2.37
CA ARG A 369 -11.79 14.67 -3.17
C ARG A 369 -10.86 15.25 -4.24
N VAL A 370 -9.64 14.73 -4.30
CA VAL A 370 -8.61 15.09 -5.29
C VAL A 370 -8.19 13.82 -6.00
N ALA A 371 -8.55 13.69 -7.28
CA ALA A 371 -8.03 12.63 -8.12
C ALA A 371 -6.58 12.98 -8.50
N LEU A 372 -5.62 12.21 -8.00
CA LEU A 372 -4.19 12.51 -8.16
C LEU A 372 -3.70 12.36 -9.61
N ARG A 373 -4.45 11.67 -10.47
CA ARG A 373 -4.23 11.65 -11.93
C ARG A 373 -4.51 12.98 -12.63
N ASP A 374 -5.39 13.82 -12.08
CA ASP A 374 -5.86 15.05 -12.72
C ASP A 374 -5.06 16.29 -12.29
N VAL A 375 -4.06 16.10 -11.42
CA VAL A 375 -3.22 17.17 -10.86
C VAL A 375 -1.77 16.98 -11.27
N ALA A 376 -1.01 18.07 -11.31
CA ALA A 376 0.39 18.02 -11.67
C ALA A 376 1.19 17.23 -10.61
N ALA A 377 1.82 16.13 -11.04
CA ALA A 377 2.56 15.21 -10.17
C ALA A 377 3.64 15.92 -9.35
N GLU A 378 4.28 16.96 -9.90
CA GLU A 378 5.35 17.69 -9.21
C GLU A 378 4.90 18.77 -8.23
N SER A 379 3.59 19.01 -8.13
CA SER A 379 3.05 20.06 -7.26
C SER A 379 3.14 19.71 -5.77
N THR A 380 3.05 20.74 -4.92
CA THR A 380 2.87 20.59 -3.47
C THR A 380 1.46 20.10 -3.14
N VAL A 381 1.28 19.45 -1.98
CA VAL A 381 -0.04 18.95 -1.52
C VAL A 381 -1.12 20.05 -1.56
N THR A 382 -0.82 21.26 -1.10
CA THR A 382 -1.78 22.39 -1.16
C THR A 382 -2.16 22.74 -2.59
N SER A 383 -1.19 22.79 -3.50
CA SER A 383 -1.47 23.12 -4.91
C SER A 383 -2.28 22.01 -5.60
N GLN A 384 -2.05 20.74 -5.24
CA GLN A 384 -2.87 19.63 -5.72
C GLN A 384 -4.31 19.72 -5.21
N ILE A 385 -4.52 20.15 -3.97
CA ILE A 385 -5.88 20.40 -3.44
C ILE A 385 -6.56 21.53 -4.23
N GLU A 386 -5.87 22.65 -4.47
CA GLU A 386 -6.41 23.78 -5.24
C GLU A 386 -6.74 23.37 -6.70
N GLN A 387 -5.88 22.57 -7.32
CA GLN A 387 -6.13 22.02 -8.66
C GLN A 387 -7.34 21.09 -8.67
N GLY A 388 -7.46 20.18 -7.69
CA GLY A 388 -8.62 19.30 -7.55
C GLY A 388 -9.92 20.05 -7.32
N LEU A 389 -9.91 21.10 -6.48
CA LEU A 389 -11.06 21.99 -6.28
C LEU A 389 -11.46 22.69 -7.58
N ALA A 390 -10.48 23.13 -8.37
CA ALA A 390 -10.76 23.78 -9.65
C ALA A 390 -11.39 22.84 -10.68
N VAL A 391 -11.06 21.54 -10.65
CA VAL A 391 -11.72 20.53 -11.49
C VAL A 391 -13.17 20.32 -11.07
N VAL A 392 -13.45 20.30 -9.77
CA VAL A 392 -14.81 20.03 -9.25
C VAL A 392 -15.73 21.25 -9.39
N LEU A 393 -15.22 22.45 -9.16
CA LEU A 393 -16.00 23.69 -9.13
C LEU A 393 -16.00 24.46 -10.44
N ASP A 394 -15.17 24.06 -11.41
CA ASP A 394 -14.92 24.80 -12.65
C ASP A 394 -14.48 26.27 -12.42
N GLU A 395 -13.84 26.55 -11.27
CA GLU A 395 -13.32 27.86 -10.85
C GLU A 395 -12.02 27.68 -10.05
N GLU A 396 -11.04 28.57 -10.22
CA GLU A 396 -9.86 28.55 -9.34
C GLU A 396 -10.21 29.02 -7.93
N VAL A 397 -10.08 28.11 -6.96
CA VAL A 397 -10.40 28.38 -5.56
C VAL A 397 -9.17 28.12 -4.69
N LYS A 398 -8.81 29.12 -3.88
CA LYS A 398 -7.77 28.95 -2.86
C LYS A 398 -8.29 28.10 -1.71
N TYR A 399 -7.46 27.17 -1.27
CA TYR A 399 -7.82 26.25 -0.19
C TYR A 399 -8.20 27.00 1.10
N GLN A 400 -7.52 28.11 1.39
CA GLN A 400 -7.80 28.93 2.58
C GLN A 400 -9.19 29.58 2.55
N ASP A 401 -9.58 30.16 1.41
CA ASP A 401 -10.87 30.83 1.23
C ASP A 401 -12.03 29.84 1.40
N LEU A 402 -11.82 28.59 0.98
CA LEU A 402 -12.78 27.51 1.17
C LEU A 402 -12.97 27.19 2.66
N LEU A 403 -11.87 27.06 3.42
CA LEU A 403 -11.94 26.79 4.87
C LEU A 403 -12.66 27.90 5.63
N GLU A 404 -12.43 29.16 5.25
CA GLU A 404 -13.11 30.32 5.84
C GLU A 404 -14.60 30.39 5.50
N SER A 405 -15.02 29.69 4.44
CA SER A 405 -16.41 29.55 4.03
C SER A 405 -17.13 28.38 4.71
N ALA A 406 -16.38 27.42 5.26
CA ALA A 406 -16.87 26.21 5.92
C ALA A 406 -16.59 26.24 7.44
N GLU A 407 -16.91 27.35 8.10
CA GLU A 407 -16.55 27.60 9.49
C GLU A 407 -17.09 26.49 10.43
N GLY A 408 -16.17 25.81 11.12
CA GLY A 408 -16.47 24.76 12.10
C GLY A 408 -16.57 23.33 11.54
N ALA A 409 -16.52 23.13 10.22
CA ALA A 409 -16.44 21.79 9.63
C ALA A 409 -15.00 21.26 9.64
N LEU A 410 -14.80 19.96 9.88
CA LEU A 410 -13.47 19.34 9.75
C LEU A 410 -13.18 19.02 8.27
N PRO A 411 -12.13 19.57 7.66
CA PRO A 411 -11.73 19.22 6.30
C PRO A 411 -11.23 17.78 6.23
N VAL A 412 -11.74 17.02 5.28
CA VAL A 412 -11.33 15.64 4.98
C VAL A 412 -10.86 15.60 3.55
N VAL A 413 -9.54 15.63 3.35
CA VAL A 413 -8.91 15.58 2.03
C VAL A 413 -8.73 14.12 1.63
N VAL A 414 -9.33 13.72 0.52
CA VAL A 414 -9.24 12.36 -0.02
C VAL A 414 -8.42 12.40 -1.31
N LEU A 415 -7.17 11.92 -1.23
CA LEU A 415 -6.23 11.84 -2.34
C LEU A 415 -6.36 10.47 -3.01
N ASP A 416 -7.03 10.40 -4.16
CA ASP A 416 -7.32 9.15 -4.86
C ASP A 416 -6.28 8.87 -5.97
N GLY A 417 -5.61 7.72 -5.93
CA GLY A 417 -4.69 7.28 -7.00
C GLY A 417 -3.21 7.63 -6.78
N PHE A 418 -2.67 7.40 -5.58
CA PHE A 418 -1.26 7.69 -5.30
C PHE A 418 -0.28 6.87 -6.16
N ASP A 419 -0.66 5.65 -6.55
CA ASP A 419 0.10 4.82 -7.49
C ASP A 419 0.22 5.44 -8.89
N GLU A 420 -0.76 6.25 -9.29
CA GLU A 420 -0.78 6.95 -10.58
C GLU A 420 0.18 8.13 -10.54
N LEU A 421 0.25 8.84 -9.40
CA LEU A 421 1.19 9.93 -9.18
C LEU A 421 2.65 9.45 -9.22
N ILE A 422 2.96 8.31 -8.59
CA ILE A 422 4.31 7.70 -8.64
C ILE A 422 4.67 7.27 -10.07
N GLN A 423 3.70 6.77 -10.84
CA GLN A 423 3.92 6.40 -12.25
C GLN A 423 4.17 7.63 -13.14
N ALA A 424 3.45 8.74 -12.89
CA ALA A 424 3.51 9.94 -13.72
C ALA A 424 4.76 10.81 -13.50
N ALA A 425 5.27 10.88 -12.26
CA ALA A 425 6.41 11.75 -11.90
C ALA A 425 7.74 11.34 -12.54
N GLY A 426 7.90 10.09 -13.01
CA GLY A 426 9.15 9.55 -13.54
C GLY A 426 10.30 9.41 -12.52
N THR A 427 10.27 10.22 -11.45
CA THR A 427 11.02 10.11 -10.21
C THR A 427 10.12 9.53 -9.12
N ALA A 428 10.67 8.66 -8.28
CA ALA A 428 9.88 8.04 -7.23
C ALA A 428 9.75 9.01 -6.04
N ARG A 429 8.54 9.54 -5.83
CA ARG A 429 8.16 10.39 -4.69
C ARG A 429 7.96 9.55 -3.42
N TYR A 430 9.04 8.93 -2.95
CA TYR A 430 9.03 8.03 -1.78
C TYR A 430 8.57 8.72 -0.48
N ASP A 431 8.73 10.03 -0.38
CA ASP A 431 8.49 10.89 0.79
C ASP A 431 7.10 11.55 0.79
N TYR A 432 6.23 11.28 -0.19
CA TYR A 432 4.95 11.98 -0.33
C TYR A 432 4.03 11.85 0.90
N LEU A 433 4.02 10.68 1.58
CA LEU A 433 3.27 10.52 2.84
C LEU A 433 3.84 11.37 3.98
N GLU A 434 5.16 11.60 4.00
CA GLU A 434 5.80 12.52 4.96
C GLU A 434 5.39 13.96 4.67
N GLN A 435 5.38 14.38 3.40
CA GLN A 435 4.90 15.71 3.00
C GLN A 435 3.43 15.95 3.40
N ILE A 436 2.58 14.93 3.32
CA ILE A 436 1.19 14.98 3.80
C ILE A 436 1.14 15.15 5.32
N GLN A 437 1.93 14.36 6.07
CA GLN A 437 1.98 14.47 7.53
C GLN A 437 2.46 15.88 7.96
N GLU A 438 3.46 16.43 7.28
CA GLU A 438 3.91 17.81 7.52
C GLU A 438 2.83 18.84 7.19
N PHE A 439 2.07 18.63 6.10
CA PHE A 439 0.92 19.46 5.76
C PHE A 439 -0.13 19.44 6.89
N GLN A 440 -0.50 18.27 7.41
CA GLN A 440 -1.41 18.16 8.56
C GLN A 440 -0.87 18.88 9.80
N ALA A 441 0.42 18.70 10.10
CA ALA A 441 1.06 19.36 11.24
C ALA A 441 1.06 20.90 11.09
N ARG A 442 1.32 21.43 9.89
CA ARG A 442 1.23 22.87 9.60
C ARG A 442 -0.20 23.39 9.78
N GLN A 443 -1.18 22.69 9.24
CA GLN A 443 -2.60 23.06 9.36
C GLN A 443 -3.08 23.05 10.82
N ALA A 444 -2.65 22.06 11.61
CA ALA A 444 -2.94 22.00 13.05
C ALA A 444 -2.33 23.18 13.83
N ARG A 445 -1.09 23.61 13.52
CA ARG A 445 -0.46 24.80 14.14
C ARG A 445 -1.20 26.10 13.83
N LEU A 446 -1.86 26.18 12.67
CA LEU A 446 -2.71 27.31 12.28
C LEU A 446 -4.12 27.25 12.89
N GLY A 447 -4.40 26.25 13.76
CA GLY A 447 -5.72 26.07 14.37
C GLY A 447 -6.80 25.56 13.41
N ARG A 448 -6.39 25.03 12.24
CA ARG A 448 -7.28 24.53 11.19
C ARG A 448 -6.93 23.07 10.84
N PRO A 449 -7.07 22.11 11.77
CA PRO A 449 -6.64 20.72 11.56
C PRO A 449 -7.40 20.06 10.39
N VAL A 450 -6.74 19.12 9.72
CA VAL A 450 -7.25 18.44 8.52
C VAL A 450 -6.98 16.94 8.61
N ALA A 451 -7.98 16.14 8.23
CA ALA A 451 -7.80 14.70 8.04
C ALA A 451 -7.46 14.40 6.57
N VAL A 452 -6.54 13.45 6.34
CA VAL A 452 -6.13 13.06 4.99
C VAL A 452 -6.23 11.55 4.80
N VAL A 453 -6.93 11.13 3.75
CA VAL A 453 -7.06 9.73 3.31
C VAL A 453 -6.40 9.60 1.94
N VAL A 454 -5.54 8.61 1.76
CA VAL A 454 -4.79 8.37 0.51
C VAL A 454 -5.12 6.98 0.00
N THR A 455 -5.46 6.83 -1.28
CA THR A 455 -5.63 5.49 -1.88
C THR A 455 -4.41 5.11 -2.72
N SER A 456 -4.02 3.84 -2.69
CA SER A 456 -2.93 3.30 -3.51
C SER A 456 -3.10 1.81 -3.78
N ARG A 457 -2.32 1.25 -4.72
CA ARG A 457 -2.21 -0.20 -4.90
C ARG A 457 -1.30 -0.80 -3.84
N THR A 458 -1.63 -2.02 -3.40
CA THR A 458 -0.85 -2.77 -2.40
C THR A 458 0.62 -2.95 -2.83
N VAL A 459 0.86 -3.29 -4.10
CA VAL A 459 2.21 -3.47 -4.67
C VAL A 459 3.08 -2.21 -4.71
N VAL A 460 2.47 -1.02 -4.58
CA VAL A 460 3.20 0.25 -4.57
C VAL A 460 3.71 0.57 -3.17
N ALA A 461 3.15 -0.05 -2.13
CA ALA A 461 3.51 0.22 -0.75
C ALA A 461 5.00 -0.05 -0.44
N ASP A 462 5.65 -1.02 -1.10
CA ASP A 462 7.10 -1.27 -0.96
C ASP A 462 7.99 -0.14 -1.47
N ARG A 463 7.42 0.76 -2.28
CA ARG A 463 8.13 1.91 -2.87
C ARG A 463 7.76 3.21 -2.16
N VAL A 464 7.29 3.15 -0.92
CA VAL A 464 6.82 4.32 -0.18
C VAL A 464 7.36 4.27 1.24
N ARG A 465 7.83 5.41 1.74
CA ARG A 465 8.22 5.55 3.14
C ARG A 465 7.00 5.90 3.98
N PHE A 466 6.67 5.06 4.95
CA PHE A 466 5.58 5.31 5.88
C PHE A 466 6.09 6.07 7.12
N PRO A 467 5.59 7.30 7.37
CA PRO A 467 5.92 8.01 8.61
C PRO A 467 5.27 7.35 9.84
N ARG A 468 5.77 7.70 11.03
CA ARG A 468 5.24 7.18 12.29
C ARG A 468 3.77 7.55 12.48
N GLY A 469 2.99 6.59 12.98
CA GLY A 469 1.58 6.77 13.33
C GLY A 469 0.60 6.57 12.17
N VAL A 470 1.09 6.31 10.95
CA VAL A 470 0.25 5.99 9.78
C VAL A 470 -0.43 4.64 9.98
N LEU A 471 -1.71 4.60 9.68
CA LEU A 471 -2.47 3.36 9.54
C LEU A 471 -2.64 3.05 8.06
N ALA A 472 -2.55 1.78 7.70
CA ALA A 472 -2.98 1.30 6.40
C ALA A 472 -4.16 0.34 6.52
N VAL A 473 -5.05 0.41 5.54
CA VAL A 473 -6.28 -0.38 5.42
C VAL A 473 -6.18 -1.17 4.12
N GLU A 474 -6.19 -2.49 4.18
CA GLU A 474 -6.32 -3.32 2.99
C GLU A 474 -7.80 -3.66 2.76
N LEU A 475 -8.34 -3.28 1.59
CA LEU A 475 -9.68 -3.69 1.17
C LEU A 475 -9.68 -5.15 0.73
N MET A 476 -10.53 -5.96 1.35
CA MET A 476 -10.65 -7.38 1.04
C MET A 476 -11.64 -7.65 -0.10
N PRO A 477 -11.47 -8.73 -0.86
CA PRO A 477 -12.50 -9.23 -1.78
C PRO A 477 -13.81 -9.54 -1.04
N PHE A 478 -14.92 -9.49 -1.76
CA PHE A 478 -16.23 -9.87 -1.23
C PHE A 478 -16.24 -11.32 -0.74
N ASP A 479 -16.87 -11.55 0.41
CA ASP A 479 -17.31 -12.89 0.77
C ASP A 479 -18.58 -13.28 0.00
N ASP A 480 -19.00 -14.53 0.20
CA ASP A 480 -20.16 -15.08 -0.48
C ASP A 480 -21.47 -14.34 -0.12
N ASP A 481 -21.56 -13.75 1.08
CA ASP A 481 -22.75 -13.02 1.54
C ASP A 481 -22.83 -11.63 0.90
N GLN A 482 -21.69 -10.94 0.77
CA GLN A 482 -21.56 -9.69 0.02
C GLN A 482 -21.88 -9.88 -1.46
N VAL A 483 -21.46 -10.99 -2.07
CA VAL A 483 -21.83 -11.34 -3.46
C VAL A 483 -23.34 -11.57 -3.60
N ARG A 484 -23.97 -12.32 -2.68
CA ARG A 484 -25.42 -12.53 -2.67
C ARG A 484 -26.18 -11.21 -2.53
N ALA A 485 -25.78 -10.39 -1.55
CA ALA A 485 -26.42 -9.10 -1.30
C ALA A 485 -26.34 -8.17 -2.53
N TRP A 486 -25.19 -8.12 -3.19
CA TRP A 486 -25.04 -7.34 -4.42
C TRP A 486 -25.94 -7.84 -5.55
N LEU A 487 -26.04 -9.17 -5.73
CA LEU A 487 -26.90 -9.77 -6.76
C LEU A 487 -28.39 -9.61 -6.45
N ASP A 488 -28.79 -9.55 -5.17
CA ASP A 488 -30.17 -9.23 -4.79
C ASP A 488 -30.56 -7.81 -5.22
N ILE A 489 -29.65 -6.83 -5.08
CA ILE A 489 -29.87 -5.46 -5.58
C ILE A 489 -29.95 -5.44 -7.11
N TRP A 490 -29.06 -6.18 -7.78
CA TRP A 490 -29.10 -6.33 -9.23
C TRP A 490 -30.44 -6.91 -9.72
N ASP A 491 -30.91 -7.96 -9.05
CA ASP A 491 -32.18 -8.61 -9.32
C ASP A 491 -33.35 -7.64 -9.15
N GLN A 492 -33.43 -6.94 -8.01
CA GLN A 492 -34.46 -5.93 -7.76
C GLN A 492 -34.51 -4.85 -8.85
N THR A 493 -33.33 -4.42 -9.33
CA THR A 493 -33.21 -3.39 -10.37
C THR A 493 -33.61 -3.90 -11.75
N ASN A 494 -33.24 -5.14 -12.10
CA ASN A 494 -33.26 -5.61 -13.49
C ASN A 494 -34.31 -6.69 -13.80
N ARG A 495 -34.92 -7.36 -12.81
CA ARG A 495 -35.87 -8.47 -13.04
C ARG A 495 -36.97 -8.12 -14.03
N ALA A 496 -37.60 -6.97 -13.86
CA ALA A 496 -38.69 -6.53 -14.72
C ALA A 496 -38.21 -6.20 -16.15
N LEU A 497 -36.98 -5.71 -16.31
CA LEU A 497 -36.39 -5.39 -17.61
C LEU A 497 -35.95 -6.66 -18.35
N LEU A 498 -35.29 -7.57 -17.65
CA LEU A 498 -34.84 -8.88 -18.19
C LEU A 498 -36.02 -9.75 -18.61
N ALA A 499 -37.12 -9.75 -17.82
CA ALA A 499 -38.31 -10.53 -18.14
C ALA A 499 -38.95 -10.12 -19.48
N ARG A 500 -38.81 -8.85 -19.92
CA ARG A 500 -39.30 -8.38 -21.24
C ARG A 500 -38.60 -9.08 -22.40
N HIS A 501 -37.40 -9.61 -22.16
CA HIS A 501 -36.61 -10.37 -23.13
C HIS A 501 -36.56 -11.86 -22.81
N ALA A 502 -37.46 -12.36 -21.95
CA ALA A 502 -37.48 -13.75 -21.46
C ALA A 502 -36.17 -14.19 -20.78
N LEU A 503 -35.46 -13.24 -20.18
CA LEU A 503 -34.22 -13.48 -19.42
C LEU A 503 -34.49 -13.45 -17.91
N LYS A 504 -33.61 -14.11 -17.16
CA LYS A 504 -33.62 -14.14 -15.69
C LYS A 504 -32.42 -13.40 -15.12
N PRO A 505 -32.51 -12.80 -13.92
CA PRO A 505 -31.35 -12.30 -13.18
C PRO A 505 -30.32 -13.41 -12.92
N LEU A 506 -29.05 -13.03 -12.78
CA LEU A 506 -27.94 -13.94 -12.49
C LEU A 506 -28.05 -14.53 -11.06
N PRO A 507 -28.19 -15.85 -10.87
CA PRO A 507 -28.23 -16.46 -9.56
C PRO A 507 -26.86 -16.43 -8.87
N ALA A 508 -26.85 -16.19 -7.56
CA ALA A 508 -25.60 -16.15 -6.78
C ALA A 508 -24.79 -17.44 -6.84
N ALA A 509 -25.44 -18.61 -6.88
CA ALA A 509 -24.74 -19.89 -7.04
C ALA A 509 -23.96 -19.98 -8.35
N VAL A 510 -24.49 -19.43 -9.44
CA VAL A 510 -23.83 -19.41 -10.76
C VAL A 510 -22.67 -18.42 -10.77
N ALA A 511 -22.84 -17.26 -10.15
CA ALA A 511 -21.76 -16.28 -10.01
C ALA A 511 -20.61 -16.84 -9.15
N LEU A 512 -20.91 -17.37 -7.96
CA LEU A 512 -19.91 -17.92 -7.04
C LEU A 512 -19.15 -19.12 -7.63
N ALA A 513 -19.78 -19.90 -8.51
CA ALA A 513 -19.12 -20.98 -9.25
C ALA A 513 -18.00 -20.48 -10.18
N GLN A 514 -17.94 -19.17 -10.49
CA GLN A 514 -16.85 -18.58 -11.26
C GLN A 514 -15.59 -18.30 -10.43
N GLY A 515 -15.63 -18.48 -9.11
CA GLY A 515 -14.47 -18.34 -8.21
C GLY A 515 -14.10 -16.88 -7.90
N GLU A 516 -12.79 -16.56 -7.94
CA GLU A 516 -12.23 -15.25 -7.56
C GLU A 516 -12.87 -14.05 -8.29
N PRO A 517 -13.18 -14.10 -9.61
CA PRO A 517 -13.84 -13.00 -10.32
C PRO A 517 -15.16 -12.56 -9.70
N ALA A 518 -15.95 -13.48 -9.13
CA ALA A 518 -17.23 -13.12 -8.51
C ALA A 518 -17.04 -12.32 -7.21
N ARG A 519 -15.86 -12.39 -6.59
CA ARG A 519 -15.53 -11.69 -5.34
C ARG A 519 -14.96 -10.29 -5.55
N LEU A 520 -14.69 -9.89 -6.79
CA LEU A 520 -14.21 -8.55 -7.11
C LEU A 520 -15.39 -7.71 -7.63
N PRO A 521 -15.71 -6.54 -7.03
CA PRO A 521 -16.96 -5.81 -7.33
C PRO A 521 -17.13 -5.47 -8.81
N LEU A 522 -16.06 -5.01 -9.47
CA LEU A 522 -16.10 -4.71 -10.91
C LEU A 522 -16.34 -5.96 -11.74
N LEU A 523 -15.64 -7.06 -11.46
CA LEU A 523 -15.78 -8.29 -12.22
C LEU A 523 -17.14 -8.96 -11.99
N LEU A 524 -17.70 -8.86 -10.78
CA LEU A 524 -19.07 -9.30 -10.50
C LEU A 524 -20.09 -8.53 -11.33
N LEU A 525 -19.93 -7.21 -11.46
CA LEU A 525 -20.75 -6.39 -12.35
C LEU A 525 -20.59 -6.79 -13.82
N LEU A 526 -19.37 -7.09 -14.27
CA LEU A 526 -19.14 -7.58 -15.63
C LEU A 526 -19.77 -8.95 -15.88
N LEU A 527 -19.75 -9.86 -14.90
CA LEU A 527 -20.44 -11.15 -14.96
C LEU A 527 -21.96 -10.96 -15.07
N ALA A 528 -22.53 -10.04 -14.30
CA ALA A 528 -23.96 -9.73 -14.35
C ALA A 528 -24.38 -9.11 -15.70
N LEU A 529 -23.56 -8.21 -16.24
CA LEU A 529 -23.76 -7.63 -17.58
C LEU A 529 -23.62 -8.68 -18.68
N TYR A 530 -22.69 -9.61 -18.54
CA TYR A 530 -22.49 -10.71 -19.47
C TYR A 530 -23.67 -11.67 -19.46
N ASP A 531 -24.15 -12.08 -18.28
CA ASP A 531 -25.30 -12.97 -18.19
C ASP A 531 -26.60 -12.30 -18.67
N ALA A 532 -26.74 -10.99 -18.48
CA ALA A 532 -27.92 -10.24 -18.88
C ALA A 532 -28.13 -10.14 -20.40
N THR A 533 -27.18 -10.57 -21.25
CA THR A 533 -27.38 -10.61 -22.71
C THR A 533 -28.17 -11.85 -23.17
N GLY A 534 -28.12 -12.93 -22.40
CA GLY A 534 -28.63 -14.21 -22.88
C GLY A 534 -28.59 -15.35 -21.87
N ASN A 535 -28.51 -15.09 -20.57
CA ASN A 535 -28.30 -16.07 -19.50
C ASN A 535 -27.18 -17.08 -19.82
N ALA A 536 -26.10 -16.59 -20.42
CA ALA A 536 -25.01 -17.43 -20.94
C ALA A 536 -24.33 -18.22 -19.83
N LEU A 537 -24.11 -17.62 -18.66
CA LEU A 537 -23.50 -18.30 -17.51
C LEU A 537 -24.42 -19.36 -16.92
N GLN A 538 -25.74 -19.13 -16.97
CA GLN A 538 -26.72 -20.11 -16.46
C GLN A 538 -26.86 -21.33 -17.38
N ARG A 539 -26.56 -21.19 -18.68
CA ARG A 539 -26.67 -22.25 -19.68
C ARG A 539 -25.35 -22.99 -19.91
N GLY A 540 -24.21 -22.31 -19.76
CA GLY A 540 -22.87 -22.88 -19.85
C GLY A 540 -22.36 -23.26 -18.46
N GLY A 541 -22.48 -24.54 -18.09
CA GLY A 541 -22.13 -25.03 -16.74
C GLY A 541 -20.63 -25.14 -16.42
N GLY A 542 -19.80 -24.20 -16.88
CA GLY A 542 -18.35 -24.21 -16.67
C GLY A 542 -17.79 -22.90 -16.11
N GLU A 543 -16.58 -22.96 -15.54
CA GLU A 543 -15.79 -21.78 -15.19
C GLU A 543 -15.40 -21.02 -16.47
N LEU A 544 -15.66 -19.72 -16.49
CA LEU A 544 -15.38 -18.86 -17.62
C LEU A 544 -14.04 -18.15 -17.37
N GLY A 545 -13.10 -18.36 -18.28
CA GLY A 545 -11.78 -17.72 -18.21
C GLY A 545 -11.90 -16.19 -18.25
N ARG A 546 -10.95 -15.48 -17.61
CA ARG A 546 -11.00 -14.01 -17.52
C ARG A 546 -10.92 -13.38 -18.90
N ALA A 547 -10.05 -13.84 -19.78
CA ALA A 547 -9.96 -13.36 -21.16
C ALA A 547 -11.25 -13.66 -21.93
N GLN A 548 -11.86 -14.82 -21.72
CA GLN A 548 -13.11 -15.19 -22.38
C GLN A 548 -14.27 -14.27 -21.97
N LEU A 549 -14.34 -13.87 -20.69
CA LEU A 549 -15.36 -12.93 -20.18
C LEU A 549 -15.25 -11.57 -20.89
N TYR A 550 -14.04 -11.01 -20.92
CA TYR A 550 -13.79 -9.73 -21.56
C TYR A 550 -14.01 -9.80 -23.07
N GLU A 551 -13.53 -10.87 -23.72
CA GLU A 551 -13.70 -11.04 -25.16
C GLU A 551 -15.18 -11.08 -25.54
N SER A 552 -15.98 -11.86 -24.80
CA SER A 552 -17.40 -12.02 -25.08
C SER A 552 -18.16 -10.72 -24.83
N LEU A 553 -17.89 -10.02 -23.73
CA LEU A 553 -18.51 -8.72 -23.42
C LEU A 553 -18.26 -7.68 -24.52
N ILE A 554 -17.00 -7.55 -24.97
CA ILE A 554 -16.63 -6.57 -25.98
C ILE A 554 -17.18 -6.99 -27.35
N LYS A 555 -17.11 -8.28 -27.73
CA LYS A 555 -17.68 -8.82 -28.98
C LYS A 555 -19.19 -8.62 -29.06
N ASP A 556 -19.92 -8.94 -27.99
CA ASP A 556 -21.39 -8.80 -27.95
C ASP A 556 -21.80 -7.34 -28.05
N PHE A 557 -21.07 -6.46 -27.39
CA PHE A 557 -21.30 -5.03 -27.50
C PHE A 557 -21.01 -4.52 -28.92
N ALA A 558 -19.84 -4.85 -29.49
CA ALA A 558 -19.48 -4.46 -30.85
C ALA A 558 -20.50 -5.01 -31.88
N THR A 559 -20.99 -6.23 -31.69
CA THR A 559 -22.04 -6.83 -32.53
C THR A 559 -23.32 -6.00 -32.48
N ARG A 560 -23.78 -5.61 -31.29
CA ARG A 560 -24.98 -4.79 -31.14
C ARG A 560 -24.83 -3.41 -31.80
N GLU A 561 -23.69 -2.75 -31.62
CA GLU A 561 -23.44 -1.44 -32.24
C GLU A 561 -23.40 -1.53 -33.78
N VAL A 562 -22.68 -2.52 -34.33
CA VAL A 562 -22.60 -2.74 -35.79
C VAL A 562 -23.98 -3.06 -36.38
N LEU A 563 -24.79 -3.85 -35.66
CA LEU A 563 -26.15 -4.18 -36.08
C LEU A 563 -27.17 -3.05 -35.82
N ARG A 564 -26.82 -1.90 -35.25
CA ARG A 564 -27.77 -0.76 -35.16
C ARG A 564 -28.07 -0.16 -36.52
N GLU A 565 -27.11 -0.20 -37.45
CA GLU A 565 -27.27 0.34 -38.79
C GLU A 565 -28.14 -0.60 -39.66
N PRO A 566 -29.31 -0.15 -40.17
CA PRO A 566 -30.23 -0.99 -40.93
C PRO A 566 -29.59 -1.62 -42.18
N GLY A 567 -28.69 -0.90 -42.83
CA GLY A 567 -27.94 -1.39 -43.99
C GLY A 567 -26.98 -2.54 -43.67
N VAL A 568 -26.45 -2.60 -42.44
CA VAL A 568 -25.55 -3.66 -42.01
C VAL A 568 -26.31 -4.94 -41.65
N ARG A 569 -27.52 -4.83 -41.09
CA ARG A 569 -28.39 -5.99 -40.80
C ARG A 569 -28.73 -6.81 -42.05
N ALA A 570 -28.82 -6.16 -43.20
CA ALA A 570 -29.12 -6.80 -44.47
C ALA A 570 -27.91 -7.53 -45.09
N LEU A 571 -26.70 -7.32 -44.58
CA LEU A 571 -25.49 -7.97 -45.10
C LEU A 571 -25.42 -9.45 -44.67
N PRO A 572 -24.73 -10.31 -45.44
CA PRO A 572 -24.48 -11.69 -45.04
C PRO A 572 -23.73 -11.79 -43.70
N ALA A 573 -24.02 -12.81 -42.90
CA ALA A 573 -23.44 -13.00 -41.57
C ALA A 573 -21.89 -12.96 -41.56
N ALA A 574 -21.23 -13.50 -42.60
CA ALA A 574 -19.78 -13.44 -42.74
C ALA A 574 -19.26 -11.99 -42.85
N ARG A 575 -19.99 -11.11 -43.53
CA ARG A 575 -19.63 -9.69 -43.69
C ARG A 575 -19.93 -8.90 -42.42
N GLN A 576 -21.00 -9.24 -41.70
CA GLN A 576 -21.28 -8.69 -40.37
C GLN A 576 -20.14 -9.03 -39.38
N ARG A 577 -19.69 -10.29 -39.32
CA ARG A 577 -18.57 -10.71 -38.46
C ARG A 577 -17.29 -9.93 -38.75
N ARG A 578 -16.96 -9.71 -40.03
CA ARG A 578 -15.80 -8.89 -40.43
C ARG A 578 -15.91 -7.43 -39.95
N LEU A 579 -17.11 -6.85 -39.97
CA LEU A 579 -17.33 -5.50 -39.45
C LEU A 579 -17.15 -5.44 -37.93
N VAL A 580 -17.64 -6.46 -37.20
CA VAL A 580 -17.43 -6.58 -35.75
C VAL A 580 -15.94 -6.72 -35.42
N GLU A 581 -15.22 -7.59 -36.12
CA GLU A 581 -13.76 -7.73 -35.97
C GLU A 581 -13.03 -6.41 -36.24
N ARG A 582 -13.46 -5.64 -37.24
CA ARG A 582 -12.88 -4.32 -37.54
C ARG A 582 -13.10 -3.32 -36.40
N GLU A 583 -14.25 -3.33 -35.75
CA GLU A 583 -14.48 -2.47 -34.57
C GLU A 583 -13.61 -2.89 -33.38
N LEU A 584 -13.40 -4.19 -33.16
CA LEU A 584 -12.49 -4.68 -32.12
C LEU A 584 -11.03 -4.29 -32.39
N VAL A 585 -10.59 -4.35 -33.65
CA VAL A 585 -9.25 -3.89 -34.05
C VAL A 585 -9.08 -2.39 -33.78
N ARG A 586 -10.10 -1.57 -34.06
CA ARG A 586 -10.06 -0.13 -33.75
C ARG A 586 -9.97 0.14 -32.24
N LEU A 587 -10.72 -0.60 -31.43
CA LEU A 587 -10.60 -0.53 -29.97
C LEU A 587 -9.24 -1.00 -29.46
N GLY A 588 -8.72 -2.09 -30.03
CA GLY A 588 -7.36 -2.56 -29.79
C GLY A 588 -6.32 -1.47 -30.11
N ALA A 589 -6.51 -0.73 -31.21
CA ALA A 589 -5.64 0.37 -31.60
C ALA A 589 -5.68 1.54 -30.60
N VAL A 590 -6.84 1.86 -30.02
CA VAL A 590 -6.95 2.83 -28.91
C VAL A 590 -6.15 2.35 -27.70
N ALA A 591 -6.31 1.08 -27.32
CA ALA A 591 -5.59 0.49 -26.19
C ALA A 591 -4.07 0.43 -26.41
N LEU A 592 -3.65 0.05 -27.61
CA LEU A 592 -2.25 0.05 -28.02
C LEU A 592 -1.66 1.47 -28.00
N SER A 593 -2.42 2.47 -28.45
CA SER A 593 -2.01 3.88 -28.43
C SER A 593 -1.76 4.38 -26.99
N MET A 594 -2.59 4.00 -26.02
CA MET A 594 -2.38 4.25 -24.58
C MET A 594 -1.15 3.49 -24.04
N PHE A 595 -1.09 2.18 -24.32
CA PHE A 595 -0.04 1.29 -23.85
C PHE A 595 1.35 1.71 -24.33
N ALA A 596 1.50 2.00 -25.63
CA ALA A 596 2.75 2.46 -26.24
C ALA A 596 3.28 3.77 -25.62
N ARG A 597 2.40 4.58 -25.03
CA ARG A 597 2.74 5.84 -24.35
C ARG A 597 3.03 5.67 -22.87
N GLY A 598 2.82 4.48 -22.31
CA GLY A 598 2.92 4.23 -20.87
C GLY A 598 1.87 4.98 -20.04
N ARG A 599 0.76 5.42 -20.65
CA ARG A 599 -0.28 6.24 -19.99
C ARG A 599 -1.66 5.60 -20.15
N PRO A 600 -2.52 5.61 -19.11
CA PRO A 600 -3.89 5.09 -19.21
C PRO A 600 -4.85 6.01 -19.98
N VAL A 601 -4.41 7.22 -20.32
CA VAL A 601 -5.19 8.27 -21.00
C VAL A 601 -4.49 8.66 -22.31
N VAL A 602 -5.29 8.97 -23.34
CA VAL A 602 -4.81 9.43 -24.64
C VAL A 602 -5.59 10.65 -25.13
N ALA A 603 -4.90 11.64 -25.68
CA ALA A 603 -5.52 12.84 -26.25
C ALA A 603 -6.23 12.53 -27.58
N GLU A 604 -7.31 13.26 -27.87
CA GLU A 604 -8.09 13.15 -29.10
C GLU A 604 -7.22 13.31 -30.36
N SER A 605 -6.33 14.30 -30.37
CA SER A 605 -5.40 14.56 -31.48
C SER A 605 -4.44 13.39 -31.73
N ALA A 606 -4.03 12.68 -30.68
CA ALA A 606 -3.18 11.50 -30.82
C ALA A 606 -3.95 10.32 -31.42
N LEU A 607 -5.20 10.08 -30.99
CA LEU A 607 -6.05 9.03 -31.57
C LEU A 607 -6.40 9.31 -33.03
N ASN A 608 -6.68 10.56 -33.38
CA ASN A 608 -6.99 10.96 -34.76
C ASN A 608 -5.80 10.76 -35.72
N ARG A 609 -4.56 10.73 -35.21
CA ARG A 609 -3.37 10.35 -36.00
C ARG A 609 -3.16 8.84 -36.03
N ASP A 610 -3.27 8.19 -34.87
CA ASP A 610 -2.86 6.79 -34.71
C ASP A 610 -3.88 5.81 -35.33
N LEU A 611 -5.19 6.08 -35.23
CA LEU A 611 -6.25 5.18 -35.71
C LEU A 611 -6.25 4.98 -37.23
N PRO A 612 -6.20 6.03 -38.08
CA PRO A 612 -6.12 5.87 -39.53
C PRO A 612 -4.84 5.16 -39.96
N ALA A 613 -3.72 5.44 -39.28
CA ALA A 613 -2.42 4.87 -39.62
C ALA A 613 -2.34 3.34 -39.38
N LEU A 614 -3.09 2.80 -38.41
CA LEU A 614 -3.12 1.36 -38.12
C LEU A 614 -4.33 0.64 -38.72
N CYS A 615 -5.51 1.28 -38.78
CA CYS A 615 -6.76 0.65 -39.20
C CYS A 615 -7.17 0.97 -40.65
N GLY A 616 -6.44 1.87 -41.32
CA GLY A 616 -6.75 2.41 -42.65
C GLY A 616 -7.91 3.41 -42.65
N THR A 617 -7.84 4.41 -43.53
CA THR A 617 -9.01 5.21 -43.93
C THR A 617 -9.91 4.30 -44.77
N GLY A 618 -11.18 4.10 -44.41
CA GLY A 618 -12.08 3.31 -45.26
C GLY A 618 -12.23 3.94 -46.65
N GLU A 619 -12.55 3.15 -47.68
CA GLU A 619 -12.78 3.59 -49.09
C GLU A 619 -13.90 4.62 -49.30
N GLN A 620 -14.48 5.19 -48.24
CA GLN A 620 -15.51 6.22 -48.35
C GLN A 620 -15.44 7.16 -47.14
N VAL A 621 -14.47 8.08 -47.05
CA VAL A 621 -14.70 9.45 -46.54
C VAL A 621 -13.56 10.36 -47.02
N GLU A 622 -13.80 11.17 -48.04
CA GLU A 622 -12.93 12.29 -48.47
C GLU A 622 -13.17 13.57 -47.65
N ASP A 623 -13.83 13.46 -46.49
CA ASP A 623 -14.14 14.61 -45.64
C ASP A 623 -13.09 14.78 -44.54
N ALA A 624 -12.36 15.89 -44.58
CA ALA A 624 -11.32 16.25 -43.63
C ALA A 624 -11.85 16.54 -42.20
N SER A 625 -13.14 16.29 -41.94
CA SER A 625 -13.84 16.57 -40.69
C SER A 625 -14.15 15.32 -39.83
N VAL A 626 -13.73 14.12 -40.22
CA VAL A 626 -14.03 12.89 -39.45
C VAL A 626 -13.16 12.80 -38.20
N ASN A 627 -13.81 12.93 -37.05
CA ASN A 627 -13.21 12.71 -35.74
C ASN A 627 -13.19 11.21 -35.41
N TRP A 628 -12.15 10.51 -35.86
CA TRP A 628 -11.97 9.08 -35.64
C TRP A 628 -12.02 8.68 -34.17
N ALA A 629 -11.44 9.51 -33.29
CA ALA A 629 -11.47 9.29 -31.86
C ALA A 629 -12.92 9.25 -31.35
N GLN A 630 -13.76 10.22 -31.71
CA GLN A 630 -15.18 10.24 -31.30
C GLN A 630 -16.00 9.12 -31.94
N GLN A 631 -15.74 8.81 -33.21
CA GLN A 631 -16.45 7.76 -33.91
C GLN A 631 -16.18 6.38 -33.29
N VAL A 632 -14.94 6.10 -32.92
CA VAL A 632 -14.56 4.83 -32.29
C VAL A 632 -14.97 4.82 -30.83
N THR A 633 -14.63 5.82 -30.03
CA THR A 633 -14.83 5.79 -28.57
C THR A 633 -16.26 6.11 -28.13
N GLY A 634 -16.97 7.00 -28.82
CA GLY A 634 -18.32 7.44 -28.45
C GLY A 634 -19.40 6.36 -28.57
N ARG A 635 -19.04 5.21 -29.16
CA ARG A 635 -19.91 4.04 -29.31
C ARG A 635 -19.80 3.07 -28.14
N PHE A 636 -18.72 3.09 -27.34
CA PHE A 636 -18.44 2.05 -26.33
C PHE A 636 -18.61 2.55 -24.89
N PHE A 637 -19.28 1.75 -24.06
CA PHE A 637 -19.55 2.12 -22.67
C PHE A 637 -18.30 2.13 -21.77
N PHE A 638 -17.25 1.41 -22.16
CA PHE A 638 -16.02 1.28 -21.37
C PHE A 638 -14.94 2.30 -21.74
N VAL A 639 -15.24 3.30 -22.57
CA VAL A 639 -14.33 4.43 -22.83
C VAL A 639 -14.93 5.71 -22.26
N HIS A 640 -14.24 6.33 -21.31
CA HIS A 640 -14.63 7.60 -20.71
C HIS A 640 -13.96 8.77 -21.46
N GLN A 641 -14.68 9.89 -21.55
CA GLN A 641 -14.21 11.12 -22.16
C GLN A 641 -14.04 12.18 -21.08
N ASN A 642 -12.80 12.56 -20.79
CA ASN A 642 -12.49 13.66 -19.90
C ASN A 642 -12.40 14.96 -20.71
N GLN A 643 -13.10 16.00 -20.25
CA GLN A 643 -12.96 17.35 -20.76
C GLN A 643 -11.99 18.11 -19.86
N ALA A 644 -10.81 18.46 -20.38
CA ALA A 644 -9.94 19.40 -19.69
C ALA A 644 -10.49 20.84 -19.83
N ARG A 645 -10.23 21.66 -18.80
CA ARG A 645 -10.62 23.08 -18.56
C ARG A 645 -11.13 23.89 -19.77
N PRO A 646 -12.13 24.78 -19.59
CA PRO A 646 -12.65 25.71 -20.63
C PRO A 646 -11.62 26.68 -21.26
N ALA A 647 -10.43 26.82 -20.68
CA ALA A 647 -9.39 27.73 -21.18
C ALA A 647 -8.54 27.15 -22.32
N ASP A 648 -8.63 25.83 -22.57
CA ASP A 648 -7.94 25.16 -23.68
C ASP A 648 -8.95 24.31 -24.45
N ASP A 649 -9.64 24.94 -25.40
CA ASP A 649 -10.72 24.39 -26.25
C ASP A 649 -10.27 23.21 -27.16
N ARG A 650 -9.15 22.54 -26.83
CA ARG A 650 -8.39 21.61 -27.69
C ARG A 650 -7.94 20.28 -27.09
N ALA A 651 -8.24 19.93 -25.84
CA ALA A 651 -7.72 18.66 -25.29
C ALA A 651 -8.82 17.77 -24.67
N ARG A 652 -9.75 17.28 -25.50
CA ARG A 652 -10.54 16.08 -25.16
C ARG A 652 -9.58 14.89 -24.99
N SER A 653 -9.75 14.11 -23.94
CA SER A 653 -8.96 12.90 -23.71
C SER A 653 -9.86 11.70 -23.44
N TYR A 654 -9.35 10.52 -23.79
CA TYR A 654 -10.06 9.26 -23.70
C TYR A 654 -9.31 8.32 -22.75
N GLU A 655 -10.05 7.52 -21.99
CA GLU A 655 -9.52 6.50 -21.08
C GLU A 655 -10.45 5.29 -20.99
N PHE A 656 -9.93 4.12 -20.64
CA PHE A 656 -10.79 2.97 -20.35
C PHE A 656 -11.39 3.08 -18.94
N LEU A 657 -12.65 2.65 -18.79
CA LEU A 657 -13.38 2.58 -17.51
C LEU A 657 -12.60 1.81 -16.43
N HIS A 658 -11.81 0.83 -16.87
CA HIS A 658 -10.85 0.14 -16.02
C HIS A 658 -9.62 -0.25 -16.84
N ALA A 659 -8.44 -0.16 -16.22
CA ALA A 659 -7.18 -0.47 -16.89
C ALA A 659 -7.15 -1.88 -17.53
N THR A 660 -7.83 -2.85 -16.93
CA THR A 660 -7.90 -4.23 -17.44
C THR A 660 -8.56 -4.35 -18.81
N PHE A 661 -9.47 -3.44 -19.19
CA PHE A 661 -10.02 -3.42 -20.56
C PHE A 661 -8.95 -3.07 -21.59
N GLY A 662 -8.14 -2.03 -21.30
CA GLY A 662 -7.01 -1.67 -22.15
C GLY A 662 -5.98 -2.80 -22.22
N GLU A 663 -5.63 -3.40 -21.07
CA GLU A 663 -4.69 -4.53 -21.01
C GLU A 663 -5.19 -5.76 -21.79
N PHE A 664 -6.49 -6.08 -21.66
CA PHE A 664 -7.13 -7.14 -22.44
C PHE A 664 -7.10 -6.84 -23.94
N LEU A 665 -7.46 -5.61 -24.35
CA LEU A 665 -7.51 -5.22 -25.76
C LEU A 665 -6.13 -5.21 -26.42
N VAL A 666 -5.07 -4.84 -25.69
CA VAL A 666 -3.68 -4.97 -26.17
C VAL A 666 -3.32 -6.45 -26.38
N ALA A 667 -3.62 -7.30 -25.41
CA ALA A 667 -3.38 -8.74 -25.52
C ALA A 667 -4.19 -9.35 -26.69
N TRP A 668 -5.46 -8.99 -26.81
CA TRP A 668 -6.34 -9.42 -27.87
C TRP A 668 -5.82 -9.00 -29.25
N LEU A 669 -5.37 -7.75 -29.39
CA LEU A 669 -4.83 -7.25 -30.65
C LEU A 669 -3.51 -7.94 -31.03
N ALA A 670 -2.64 -8.23 -30.06
CA ALA A 670 -1.42 -9.02 -30.29
C ALA A 670 -1.76 -10.45 -30.77
N VAL A 671 -2.67 -11.14 -30.10
CA VAL A 671 -3.12 -12.49 -30.51
C VAL A 671 -3.85 -12.45 -31.86
N TYR A 672 -4.63 -11.40 -32.13
CA TYR A 672 -5.24 -11.18 -33.44
C TYR A 672 -4.18 -11.08 -34.54
N ALA A 673 -3.08 -10.35 -34.31
CA ALA A 673 -1.98 -10.24 -35.27
C ALA A 673 -1.24 -11.57 -35.48
N VAL A 674 -1.08 -12.38 -34.44
CA VAL A 674 -0.54 -13.76 -34.58
C VAL A 674 -1.46 -14.63 -35.43
N ARG A 675 -2.78 -14.57 -35.20
CA ARG A 675 -3.75 -15.30 -36.02
C ARG A 675 -3.75 -14.82 -37.47
N ASP A 676 -3.60 -13.51 -37.68
CA ASP A 676 -3.48 -12.94 -39.02
C ASP A 676 -2.22 -13.41 -39.74
N LEU A 677 -1.07 -13.44 -39.04
CA LEU A 677 0.18 -14.01 -39.53
C LEU A 677 0.00 -15.47 -39.97
N VAL A 678 -0.57 -16.33 -39.12
CA VAL A 678 -0.82 -17.74 -39.46
C VAL A 678 -1.76 -17.90 -40.66
N ARG A 679 -2.81 -17.08 -40.75
CA ARG A 679 -3.74 -17.09 -41.91
C ARG A 679 -3.01 -16.71 -43.20
N ARG A 680 -2.17 -15.66 -43.18
CA ARG A 680 -1.41 -15.22 -44.35
C ARG A 680 -0.33 -16.22 -44.74
N HIS A 681 0.32 -16.86 -43.77
CA HIS A 681 1.33 -17.88 -44.02
C HIS A 681 0.70 -19.08 -44.75
N ALA A 682 -0.45 -19.57 -44.28
CA ALA A 682 -1.17 -20.66 -44.95
C ALA A 682 -1.59 -20.31 -46.40
N LEU A 683 -1.98 -19.06 -46.66
CA LEU A 683 -2.29 -18.59 -48.02
C LEU A 683 -1.03 -18.47 -48.89
N ALA A 684 0.10 -18.03 -48.31
CA ALA A 684 1.35 -17.86 -49.03
C ALA A 684 1.99 -19.21 -49.43
N GLU A 685 1.87 -20.24 -48.58
CA GLU A 685 2.26 -21.61 -48.89
C GLU A 685 1.46 -22.18 -50.08
N ASP A 686 0.15 -21.94 -50.11
CA ASP A 686 -0.74 -22.34 -51.22
C ASP A 686 -0.41 -21.61 -52.53
N GLU A 687 -0.01 -20.32 -52.46
CA GLU A 687 0.27 -19.48 -53.62
C GLU A 687 1.75 -19.46 -54.06
N LEU A 688 2.65 -20.23 -53.42
CA LEU A 688 4.11 -20.23 -53.63
C LEU A 688 4.73 -18.82 -53.57
N THR A 689 4.18 -17.95 -52.71
CA THR A 689 4.70 -16.59 -52.53
C THR A 689 5.73 -16.54 -51.40
N GLY A 690 6.58 -15.49 -51.39
CA GLY A 690 7.73 -15.36 -50.47
C GLY A 690 7.38 -15.34 -48.98
N PRO A 691 8.38 -15.13 -48.08
CA PRO A 691 8.23 -15.32 -46.64
C PRO A 691 7.08 -14.51 -46.02
N PRO A 692 6.50 -15.00 -44.90
CA PRO A 692 5.31 -14.41 -44.29
C PRO A 692 5.51 -12.94 -43.89
N ASP A 693 4.48 -12.14 -44.13
CA ASP A 693 4.44 -10.71 -43.79
C ASP A 693 4.05 -10.50 -42.32
N ASP A 694 5.03 -10.07 -41.50
CA ASP A 694 4.88 -9.75 -40.08
C ASP A 694 4.56 -8.26 -39.80
N ASP A 695 4.25 -7.45 -40.83
CA ASP A 695 4.11 -5.99 -40.70
C ASP A 695 3.11 -5.56 -39.63
N LEU A 696 1.95 -6.21 -39.53
CA LEU A 696 0.95 -5.91 -38.50
C LEU A 696 1.44 -6.30 -37.10
N LEU A 697 2.04 -7.49 -36.95
CA LEU A 697 2.56 -7.97 -35.68
C LEU A 697 3.68 -7.06 -35.17
N TYR A 698 4.58 -6.65 -36.05
CA TYR A 698 5.64 -5.68 -35.74
C TYR A 698 5.07 -4.32 -35.35
N ALA A 699 4.09 -3.78 -36.09
CA ALA A 699 3.46 -2.50 -35.75
C ALA A 699 2.83 -2.51 -34.34
N ILE A 700 2.25 -3.63 -33.93
CA ILE A 700 1.59 -3.80 -32.63
C ILE A 700 2.60 -4.05 -31.49
N THR A 701 3.63 -4.87 -31.73
CA THR A 701 4.47 -5.40 -30.64
C THR A 701 5.87 -4.78 -30.57
N SER A 702 6.22 -3.82 -31.43
CA SER A 702 7.56 -3.21 -31.43
C SER A 702 7.70 -1.92 -30.60
N PHE A 703 6.62 -1.31 -30.12
CA PHE A 703 6.72 -0.04 -29.38
C PHE A 703 6.91 -0.22 -27.86
N SER A 704 6.36 -1.29 -27.29
CA SER A 704 6.42 -1.59 -25.85
C SER A 704 6.53 -3.10 -25.61
N CYS A 705 7.18 -3.51 -24.53
CA CYS A 705 7.21 -4.91 -24.12
C CYS A 705 5.89 -5.28 -23.43
N LEU A 706 5.20 -6.34 -23.88
CA LEU A 706 3.93 -6.80 -23.31
C LEU A 706 4.07 -7.12 -21.81
N ALA A 707 5.27 -7.54 -21.37
CA ALA A 707 5.55 -7.84 -19.98
C ALA A 707 5.68 -6.60 -19.07
N GLU A 708 5.69 -5.38 -19.60
CA GLU A 708 5.59 -4.15 -18.80
C GLU A 708 4.33 -4.13 -17.92
N ARG A 709 3.26 -4.80 -18.37
CA ARG A 709 2.01 -4.99 -17.61
C ARG A 709 1.68 -6.47 -17.54
N ALA A 710 1.90 -7.08 -16.37
CA ALA A 710 1.65 -8.51 -16.15
C ALA A 710 0.26 -9.02 -16.62
N PRO A 711 -0.85 -8.26 -16.48
CA PRO A 711 -2.15 -8.70 -16.99
C PRO A 711 -2.21 -8.92 -18.51
N VAL A 712 -1.44 -8.17 -19.29
CA VAL A 712 -1.39 -8.31 -20.77
C VAL A 712 -0.86 -9.68 -21.15
N VAL A 713 0.23 -10.13 -20.50
CA VAL A 713 0.80 -11.47 -20.70
C VAL A 713 -0.19 -12.56 -20.28
N GLY A 714 -0.85 -12.38 -19.13
CA GLY A 714 -1.86 -13.33 -18.65
C GLY A 714 -3.02 -13.51 -19.63
N PHE A 715 -3.57 -12.40 -20.14
CA PHE A 715 -4.64 -12.44 -21.14
C PHE A 715 -4.19 -13.03 -22.48
N ALA A 716 -3.00 -12.66 -22.97
CA ALA A 716 -2.46 -13.21 -24.22
C ALA A 716 -2.26 -14.74 -24.11
N THR A 717 -1.77 -15.22 -22.96
CA THR A 717 -1.60 -16.64 -22.67
C THR A 717 -2.92 -17.39 -22.68
N GLU A 718 -3.94 -16.85 -22.01
CA GLU A 718 -5.28 -17.47 -21.98
C GLU A 718 -5.89 -17.55 -23.39
N LEU A 719 -5.80 -16.46 -24.16
CA LEU A 719 -6.31 -16.41 -25.54
C LEU A 719 -5.58 -17.36 -26.49
N LEU A 720 -4.25 -17.47 -26.39
CA LEU A 720 -3.44 -18.38 -27.21
C LEU A 720 -3.69 -19.84 -26.86
N ARG A 721 -3.81 -20.17 -25.57
CA ARG A 721 -4.11 -21.54 -25.12
C ARG A 721 -5.50 -22.01 -25.54
N ALA A 722 -6.45 -21.08 -25.67
CA ALA A 722 -7.80 -21.37 -26.16
C ALA A 722 -7.88 -21.68 -27.66
N LEU A 723 -6.81 -21.46 -28.44
CA LEU A 723 -6.79 -21.79 -29.86
C LEU A 723 -6.82 -23.31 -30.11
N PRO A 724 -7.39 -23.77 -31.24
CA PRO A 724 -7.33 -25.18 -31.65
C PRO A 724 -5.88 -25.67 -31.78
N GLY A 725 -5.63 -26.93 -31.42
CA GLY A 725 -4.29 -27.55 -31.47
C GLY A 725 -3.50 -27.28 -32.76
N PRO A 726 -4.08 -27.50 -33.96
CA PRO A 726 -3.40 -27.23 -35.23
C PRO A 726 -3.05 -25.75 -35.45
N GLU A 727 -3.91 -24.82 -35.02
CA GLU A 727 -3.62 -23.38 -35.12
C GLU A 727 -2.51 -22.98 -34.16
N ARG A 728 -2.45 -23.58 -32.95
CA ARG A 728 -1.38 -23.33 -31.98
C ARG A 728 -0.02 -23.79 -32.50
N SER A 729 0.06 -24.98 -33.09
CA SER A 729 1.31 -25.50 -33.66
C SER A 729 1.84 -24.58 -34.76
N ARG A 730 0.97 -24.18 -35.70
CA ARG A 730 1.34 -23.23 -36.77
C ARG A 730 1.75 -21.87 -36.23
N ALA A 731 1.10 -21.38 -35.19
CA ALA A 731 1.47 -20.14 -34.53
C ALA A 731 2.86 -20.24 -33.87
N ALA A 732 3.15 -21.36 -33.19
CA ALA A 732 4.45 -21.60 -32.57
C ALA A 732 5.56 -21.66 -33.63
N GLU A 733 5.35 -22.38 -34.73
CA GLU A 733 6.29 -22.49 -35.85
C GLU A 733 6.59 -21.12 -36.48
N ALA A 734 5.54 -20.34 -36.81
CA ALA A 734 5.69 -19.01 -37.39
C ALA A 734 6.39 -18.02 -36.44
N LEU A 735 6.09 -18.07 -35.14
CA LEU A 735 6.75 -17.22 -34.14
C LEU A 735 8.23 -17.60 -33.97
N ALA A 736 8.56 -18.90 -33.96
CA ALA A 736 9.95 -19.37 -33.86
C ALA A 736 10.78 -18.98 -35.10
N GLU A 737 10.20 -19.00 -36.30
CA GLU A 737 10.84 -18.46 -37.50
C GLU A 737 11.12 -16.95 -37.37
N LEU A 738 10.15 -16.17 -36.88
CA LEU A 738 10.32 -14.74 -36.69
C LEU A 738 11.36 -14.39 -35.61
N VAL A 739 11.49 -15.18 -34.53
CA VAL A 739 12.52 -14.96 -33.50
C VAL A 739 13.93 -15.03 -34.12
N ARG A 740 14.20 -16.02 -34.96
CA ARG A 740 15.48 -16.18 -35.67
C ARG A 740 15.81 -15.00 -36.59
N GLY A 741 14.78 -14.39 -37.17
CA GLY A 741 14.90 -13.22 -38.05
C GLY A 741 14.80 -11.84 -37.37
N ALA A 742 14.45 -11.78 -36.08
CA ALA A 742 13.90 -10.57 -35.46
C ALA A 742 14.86 -9.37 -35.40
N LEU A 743 16.18 -9.61 -35.42
CA LEU A 743 17.22 -8.57 -35.33
C LEU A 743 17.77 -8.16 -36.70
N TYR A 744 17.36 -8.83 -37.79
CA TYR A 744 17.83 -8.57 -39.15
C TYR A 744 16.94 -7.56 -39.90
N GLU A 745 17.41 -7.09 -41.06
CA GLU A 745 16.70 -6.08 -41.85
C GLU A 745 15.36 -6.59 -42.40
N ARG A 746 14.29 -5.81 -42.16
CA ARG A 746 12.93 -6.09 -42.67
C ARG A 746 12.75 -5.55 -44.09
N LYS A 747 12.32 -6.43 -45.02
CA LYS A 747 12.17 -6.16 -46.47
C LYS A 747 10.86 -5.43 -46.86
N ARG A 748 9.80 -5.56 -46.07
CA ARG A 748 8.49 -4.88 -46.26
C ARG A 748 8.20 -3.98 -45.04
N ARG A 749 7.47 -2.88 -45.27
CA ARG A 749 7.24 -1.81 -44.28
C ARG A 749 5.85 -1.20 -44.43
N LEU A 750 4.79 -1.98 -44.28
CA LEU A 750 3.44 -1.45 -44.07
C LEU A 750 3.32 -0.81 -42.68
N PHE A 751 2.32 0.06 -42.49
CA PHE A 751 2.05 0.77 -41.22
C PHE A 751 3.18 1.69 -40.71
N THR A 752 4.05 2.19 -41.59
CA THR A 752 5.15 3.12 -41.23
C THR A 752 4.67 4.45 -40.67
N GLU A 753 3.45 4.86 -41.00
CA GLU A 753 2.81 6.06 -40.46
C GLU A 753 2.34 5.88 -39.01
N PHE A 754 2.19 4.64 -38.53
CA PHE A 754 1.81 4.35 -37.15
C PHE A 754 3.03 4.52 -36.24
N VAL A 755 3.19 5.74 -35.71
CA VAL A 755 4.26 6.11 -34.77
C VAL A 755 3.61 6.74 -33.52
N PRO A 756 3.06 5.91 -32.60
CA PRO A 756 2.43 6.42 -31.38
C PRO A 756 3.45 7.13 -30.48
N VAL A 757 4.67 6.60 -30.40
CA VAL A 757 5.81 7.17 -29.68
C VAL A 757 7.07 7.01 -30.52
N ARG A 758 7.97 8.00 -30.45
CA ARG A 758 9.26 7.94 -31.14
C ARG A 758 10.28 7.19 -30.26
N HIS A 759 10.66 6.00 -30.70
CA HIS A 759 11.71 5.19 -30.06
C HIS A 759 12.90 4.92 -31.01
N PRO A 760 14.12 4.76 -30.48
CA PRO A 760 15.25 4.25 -31.25
C PRO A 760 14.94 2.87 -31.84
N LEU A 761 15.54 2.53 -32.99
CA LEU A 761 15.33 1.23 -33.63
C LEU A 761 15.76 0.06 -32.74
N THR A 762 16.88 0.20 -32.02
CA THR A 762 17.38 -0.82 -31.08
C THR A 762 16.36 -1.19 -30.01
N ARG A 763 15.65 -0.19 -29.46
CA ARG A 763 14.55 -0.40 -28.52
C ARG A 763 13.38 -1.11 -29.17
N ARG A 764 13.02 -0.75 -30.40
CA ARG A 764 11.93 -1.41 -31.12
C ARG A 764 12.22 -2.88 -31.41
N LEU A 765 13.46 -3.18 -31.80
CA LEU A 765 13.93 -4.56 -32.01
C LEU A 765 13.95 -5.35 -30.70
N ALA A 766 14.36 -4.73 -29.59
CA ALA A 766 14.34 -5.35 -28.26
C ALA A 766 12.91 -5.70 -27.82
N ALA A 767 11.96 -4.75 -27.92
CA ALA A 767 10.57 -4.99 -27.57
C ALA A 767 9.94 -6.07 -28.47
N TYR A 768 10.18 -5.98 -29.79
CA TYR A 768 9.64 -6.94 -30.75
C TYR A 768 10.13 -8.37 -30.48
N SER A 769 11.45 -8.57 -30.43
CA SER A 769 12.04 -9.89 -30.18
C SER A 769 11.64 -10.48 -28.82
N ALA A 770 11.58 -9.67 -27.75
CA ALA A 770 11.11 -10.12 -26.45
C ALA A 770 9.63 -10.56 -26.48
N ASN A 771 8.79 -9.81 -27.20
CA ASN A 771 7.38 -10.12 -27.34
C ASN A 771 7.13 -11.37 -28.19
N LEU A 772 7.94 -11.63 -29.22
CA LEU A 772 7.85 -12.88 -29.98
C LEU A 772 8.13 -14.10 -29.09
N VAL A 773 9.18 -14.04 -28.26
CA VAL A 773 9.50 -15.12 -27.31
C VAL A 773 8.39 -15.29 -26.26
N LEU A 774 7.84 -14.19 -25.74
CA LEU A 774 6.69 -14.22 -24.82
C LEU A 774 5.48 -14.91 -25.46
N LEU A 775 5.12 -14.55 -26.68
CA LEU A 775 3.98 -15.11 -27.40
C LEU A 775 4.23 -16.59 -27.77
N LEU A 776 5.47 -16.94 -28.12
CA LEU A 776 5.87 -18.33 -28.39
C LEU A 776 5.69 -19.21 -27.15
N VAL A 777 6.26 -18.79 -26.01
CA VAL A 777 6.11 -19.53 -24.74
C VAL A 777 4.65 -19.60 -24.29
N ALA A 778 3.85 -18.57 -24.60
CA ALA A 778 2.43 -18.55 -24.27
C ALA A 778 1.58 -19.53 -25.12
N VAL A 779 1.94 -19.75 -26.38
CA VAL A 779 1.21 -20.67 -27.28
C VAL A 779 1.68 -22.12 -27.14
N SER A 780 2.92 -22.34 -26.71
CA SER A 780 3.49 -23.67 -26.48
C SER A 780 2.87 -24.36 -25.25
N PRO A 781 2.44 -25.64 -25.37
CA PRO A 781 1.89 -26.40 -24.25
C PRO A 781 2.97 -26.91 -23.28
N GLU A 782 4.19 -27.09 -23.77
CA GLU A 782 5.36 -27.58 -23.04
C GLU A 782 6.42 -26.48 -22.91
N THR A 783 7.50 -26.76 -22.17
CA THR A 783 8.64 -25.85 -22.09
C THR A 783 9.30 -25.71 -23.47
N VAL A 784 9.80 -24.52 -23.77
CA VAL A 784 10.45 -24.21 -25.06
C VAL A 784 11.95 -24.24 -24.88
N SER A 785 12.62 -25.14 -25.61
CA SER A 785 14.08 -25.19 -25.68
C SER A 785 14.64 -23.97 -26.41
N VAL A 786 15.60 -23.28 -25.80
CA VAL A 786 16.33 -22.17 -26.46
C VAL A 786 17.16 -22.69 -27.63
N ARG A 787 17.72 -23.91 -27.50
CA ARG A 787 18.47 -24.58 -28.55
C ARG A 787 17.61 -24.83 -29.80
N GLU A 788 16.41 -25.39 -29.61
CA GLU A 788 15.48 -25.65 -30.71
C GLU A 788 14.93 -24.36 -31.33
N LEU A 789 14.78 -23.30 -30.52
CA LEU A 789 14.29 -22.00 -30.97
C LEU A 789 15.27 -21.29 -31.92
N LEU A 790 16.56 -21.33 -31.62
CA LEU A 790 17.58 -20.57 -32.36
C LEU A 790 18.22 -21.41 -33.49
N GLY A 791 18.41 -22.72 -33.29
CA GLY A 791 18.81 -23.66 -34.34
C GLY A 791 20.18 -23.42 -34.99
N ASP A 792 21.06 -22.66 -34.34
CA ASP A 792 22.43 -22.30 -34.76
C ASP A 792 23.50 -23.13 -34.01
N GLU A 793 24.70 -23.27 -34.58
CA GLU A 793 25.80 -23.97 -33.87
C GLU A 793 26.27 -23.24 -32.58
N ASP A 794 25.90 -21.96 -32.39
CA ASP A 794 26.26 -21.10 -31.25
C ASP A 794 25.01 -20.50 -30.56
N ASP A 795 23.95 -21.31 -30.39
CA ASP A 795 22.64 -20.93 -29.83
C ASP A 795 22.72 -20.07 -28.56
N PHE A 796 23.67 -20.39 -27.67
CA PHE A 796 23.84 -19.67 -26.40
C PHE A 796 24.41 -18.27 -26.56
N ALA A 797 25.28 -18.03 -27.55
CA ALA A 797 25.79 -16.69 -27.83
C ALA A 797 24.68 -15.80 -28.42
N SER A 798 23.86 -16.37 -29.32
CA SER A 798 22.70 -15.68 -29.90
C SER A 798 21.64 -15.34 -28.84
N TRP A 799 21.33 -16.28 -27.94
CA TRP A 799 20.45 -16.03 -26.80
C TRP A 799 20.99 -14.92 -25.88
N ARG A 800 22.28 -14.95 -25.57
CA ARG A 800 22.94 -13.94 -24.73
C ARG A 800 22.89 -12.54 -25.35
N SER A 801 23.04 -12.46 -26.67
CA SER A 801 22.90 -11.21 -27.43
C SER A 801 21.48 -10.64 -27.28
N HIS A 802 20.45 -11.47 -27.42
CA HIS A 802 19.07 -11.08 -27.17
C HIS A 802 18.86 -10.62 -25.72
N ALA A 803 19.32 -11.39 -24.73
CA ALA A 803 19.19 -11.05 -23.31
C ALA A 803 19.87 -9.72 -22.95
N HIS A 804 21.08 -9.45 -23.46
CA HIS A 804 21.75 -8.17 -23.26
C HIS A 804 21.05 -7.01 -23.95
N LEU A 805 20.54 -7.22 -25.18
CA LEU A 805 19.73 -6.22 -25.87
C LEU A 805 18.48 -5.87 -25.05
N TRP A 806 17.77 -6.88 -24.55
CA TRP A 806 16.59 -6.68 -23.71
C TRP A 806 16.92 -5.94 -22.42
N LYS A 807 17.94 -6.39 -21.68
CA LYS A 807 18.39 -5.71 -20.44
C LYS A 807 18.81 -4.26 -20.69
N GLY A 808 19.47 -3.99 -21.82
CA GLY A 808 19.98 -2.66 -22.15
C GLY A 808 18.94 -1.70 -22.73
N GLN A 809 17.87 -2.20 -23.37
CA GLN A 809 16.90 -1.37 -24.09
C GLN A 809 15.49 -1.34 -23.47
N LEU A 810 15.11 -2.37 -22.70
CA LEU A 810 13.84 -2.40 -21.98
C LEU A 810 14.00 -1.66 -20.64
N GLU A 811 13.42 -0.47 -20.57
CA GLU A 811 13.47 0.45 -19.42
C GLU A 811 12.70 -0.09 -18.18
N ARG A 812 12.48 0.79 -17.20
CA ARG A 812 11.81 0.51 -15.90
C ARG A 812 10.44 -0.14 -16.11
N GLY A 813 10.37 -1.44 -15.81
CA GLY A 813 9.16 -2.27 -15.88
C GLY A 813 9.23 -3.36 -16.95
N GLY A 814 9.87 -3.09 -18.09
CA GLY A 814 9.96 -4.05 -19.21
C GLY A 814 10.85 -5.24 -18.90
N TRP A 815 12.10 -5.01 -18.46
CA TRP A 815 13.02 -6.09 -18.07
C TRP A 815 12.55 -6.88 -16.83
N PRO A 816 12.18 -6.24 -15.69
CA PRO A 816 11.67 -6.99 -14.53
C PRO A 816 10.37 -7.73 -14.82
N GLY A 817 9.52 -7.17 -15.67
CA GLY A 817 8.30 -7.81 -16.15
C GLY A 817 8.61 -9.05 -17.00
N LEU A 818 9.55 -8.91 -17.94
CA LEU A 818 10.00 -10.00 -18.81
C LEU A 818 10.56 -11.16 -18.00
N MET A 819 11.43 -10.88 -17.02
CA MET A 819 11.98 -11.91 -16.12
C MET A 819 10.92 -12.65 -15.29
N ARG A 820 9.82 -11.97 -14.95
CA ARG A 820 8.69 -12.59 -14.22
C ARG A 820 7.82 -13.45 -15.14
N ALA A 821 7.66 -13.01 -16.38
CA ALA A 821 6.80 -13.63 -17.38
C ALA A 821 7.47 -14.82 -18.07
N LEU A 822 8.73 -14.68 -18.49
CA LEU A 822 9.57 -15.73 -19.04
C LEU A 822 10.33 -16.40 -17.90
N ARG A 823 9.74 -17.46 -17.36
CA ARG A 823 10.45 -18.33 -16.42
C ARG A 823 11.42 -19.18 -17.21
N ALA A 824 12.68 -19.21 -16.78
CA ALA A 824 13.71 -20.05 -17.37
C ALA A 824 14.17 -21.08 -16.32
N SER A 825 14.31 -22.33 -16.73
CA SER A 825 14.93 -23.39 -15.95
C SER A 825 16.07 -24.02 -16.75
N ARG A 826 17.12 -24.45 -16.06
CA ARG A 826 18.24 -25.15 -16.70
C ARG A 826 17.97 -26.65 -16.72
N ARG A 827 18.18 -27.28 -17.89
CA ARG A 827 18.23 -28.74 -17.99
C ARG A 827 19.50 -29.15 -18.73
N ALA A 828 20.45 -29.73 -18.01
CA ALA A 828 21.77 -30.12 -18.53
C ALA A 828 22.50 -28.98 -19.29
N ASP A 829 22.47 -29.04 -20.63
CA ASP A 829 23.14 -28.14 -21.59
C ASP A 829 22.14 -27.28 -22.38
N ASP A 830 20.96 -27.00 -21.82
CA ASP A 830 19.92 -26.16 -22.43
C ASP A 830 19.20 -25.26 -21.42
N ILE A 831 18.58 -24.20 -21.94
CA ILE A 831 17.65 -23.34 -21.22
C ILE A 831 16.24 -23.68 -21.71
N GLU A 832 15.41 -24.15 -20.79
CA GLU A 832 13.99 -24.37 -21.04
C GLU A 832 13.20 -23.15 -20.56
N LEU A 833 12.37 -22.59 -21.45
CA LEU A 833 11.48 -21.47 -21.17
C LEU A 833 10.07 -21.99 -20.86
N GLY A 834 9.50 -21.61 -19.71
CA GLY A 834 8.23 -22.13 -19.18
C GLY A 834 8.41 -23.15 -18.05
N GLY A 835 7.37 -23.44 -17.26
CA GLY A 835 7.39 -24.48 -16.21
C GLY A 835 7.05 -24.01 -14.76
N MET A 836 7.01 -24.98 -13.82
CA MET A 836 6.82 -24.75 -12.37
C MET A 836 8.12 -24.24 -11.72
N PRO A 837 8.07 -23.37 -10.70
CA PRO A 837 9.27 -22.77 -10.12
C PRO A 837 10.13 -23.80 -9.39
N GLU A 838 11.43 -23.84 -9.69
CA GLU A 838 12.41 -24.38 -8.74
C GLU A 838 12.68 -23.31 -7.66
N SER A 839 12.42 -23.66 -6.41
CA SER A 839 12.70 -22.80 -5.25
C SER A 839 14.21 -22.69 -5.00
N GLY A 840 14.74 -21.46 -4.90
CA GLY A 840 16.00 -21.19 -4.21
C GLY A 840 17.27 -20.93 -5.04
N ARG A 841 17.20 -20.61 -6.34
CA ARG A 841 18.40 -20.23 -7.13
C ARG A 841 18.22 -18.92 -7.88
N ASP A 842 19.31 -18.17 -8.06
CA ASP A 842 19.34 -16.89 -8.78
C ASP A 842 19.12 -17.12 -10.29
N VAL A 843 17.85 -16.96 -10.70
CA VAL A 843 17.37 -17.16 -12.06
C VAL A 843 18.06 -16.22 -13.06
N THR A 844 18.68 -15.11 -12.60
CA THR A 844 19.29 -14.13 -13.50
C THR A 844 20.62 -14.58 -14.12
N ALA A 845 21.38 -15.44 -13.43
CA ALA A 845 22.67 -15.96 -13.91
C ALA A 845 22.52 -16.79 -15.21
N TRP A 846 21.38 -17.46 -15.37
CA TRP A 846 21.09 -18.36 -16.50
C TRP A 846 20.84 -17.60 -17.81
N TRP A 847 20.40 -16.35 -17.76
CA TRP A 847 20.12 -15.54 -18.95
C TRP A 847 21.38 -15.02 -19.64
N PHE A 848 22.49 -14.91 -18.90
CA PHE A 848 23.75 -14.34 -19.40
C PHE A 848 24.86 -15.38 -19.55
N GLY A 849 24.57 -16.65 -19.26
CA GLY A 849 25.51 -17.75 -19.43
C GLY A 849 26.67 -17.75 -18.43
N GLU A 850 26.42 -17.34 -17.17
CA GLU A 850 27.36 -17.56 -16.08
C GLU A 850 27.23 -19.00 -15.59
N PHE A 851 27.88 -19.92 -16.31
CA PHE A 851 27.65 -21.36 -16.18
C PHE A 851 28.45 -22.06 -15.07
N ASP A 852 29.42 -21.40 -14.43
CA ASP A 852 30.32 -22.07 -13.46
C ASP A 852 31.03 -21.13 -12.45
N ARG A 853 30.48 -19.94 -12.17
CA ARG A 853 31.02 -19.09 -11.10
C ARG A 853 30.24 -19.34 -9.81
N PRO A 854 30.84 -19.81 -8.69
CA PRO A 854 30.28 -19.46 -7.39
C PRO A 854 30.16 -17.94 -7.36
N PRO A 855 29.08 -17.37 -6.79
CA PRO A 855 28.60 -16.03 -7.06
C PRO A 855 29.75 -15.03 -7.11
N ALA A 856 30.19 -14.69 -8.31
CA ALA A 856 31.29 -13.77 -8.49
C ALA A 856 30.76 -12.38 -8.15
N LEU A 857 31.31 -11.82 -7.09
CA LEU A 857 31.44 -10.38 -6.81
C LEU A 857 30.73 -9.50 -7.84
N LEU A 858 29.49 -9.12 -7.52
CA LEU A 858 28.86 -7.93 -8.10
C LEU A 858 29.87 -6.77 -8.04
N PRO A 859 30.01 -5.98 -9.12
CA PRO A 859 30.93 -4.85 -9.13
C PRO A 859 30.61 -3.87 -8.00
N VAL A 860 31.67 -3.51 -7.29
CA VAL A 860 31.73 -2.66 -6.10
C VAL A 860 31.11 -1.30 -6.37
N HIS A 861 29.88 -1.11 -5.91
CA HIS A 861 29.34 0.14 -5.37
C HIS A 861 28.10 -0.19 -4.51
N THR A 862 28.29 -0.98 -3.46
CA THR A 862 27.22 -1.32 -2.51
C THR A 862 27.22 -0.32 -1.36
N SER A 863 26.06 0.25 -1.07
CA SER A 863 25.88 1.24 0.00
C SER A 863 25.82 0.53 1.36
N ARG A 864 26.05 1.30 2.44
CA ARG A 864 25.95 0.82 3.84
C ARG A 864 24.59 0.20 4.21
N GLU A 865 23.56 0.39 3.38
CA GLU A 865 22.16 0.01 3.63
C GLU A 865 21.84 -1.47 3.35
N GLU A 866 22.72 -2.20 2.65
CA GLU A 866 22.50 -3.60 2.26
C GLU A 866 23.03 -4.64 3.28
N ARG A 867 23.74 -4.19 4.33
CA ARG A 867 24.35 -5.07 5.34
C ARG A 867 23.37 -6.02 6.06
N PRO A 868 22.13 -5.62 6.41
CA PRO A 868 21.17 -6.52 7.05
C PRO A 868 20.72 -7.67 6.13
N TYR A 869 20.64 -7.40 4.82
CA TYR A 869 20.21 -8.39 3.83
C TYR A 869 21.23 -9.53 3.65
N PHE A 870 22.52 -9.18 3.67
CA PHE A 870 23.59 -10.18 3.65
C PHE A 870 23.71 -10.95 4.96
N LEU A 871 23.28 -10.36 6.08
CA LEU A 871 23.26 -11.01 7.37
C LEU A 871 22.21 -12.10 7.46
N ASP A 872 21.01 -11.81 6.97
CA ASP A 872 19.92 -12.77 6.84
C ASP A 872 20.31 -13.89 5.85
N LEU A 873 20.96 -13.54 4.73
CA LEU A 873 21.48 -14.52 3.77
C LEU A 873 22.59 -15.40 4.35
N ALA A 874 23.52 -14.83 5.11
CA ALA A 874 24.59 -15.60 5.77
C ALA A 874 24.03 -16.49 6.89
N ALA A 875 23.03 -16.01 7.63
CA ALA A 875 22.35 -16.78 8.66
C ALA A 875 21.51 -17.93 8.09
N ASP A 876 20.79 -17.71 6.99
CA ASP A 876 20.00 -18.75 6.31
C ASP A 876 20.87 -19.83 5.64
N LEU A 877 22.11 -19.50 5.30
CA LEU A 877 23.08 -20.42 4.69
C LEU A 877 23.92 -21.20 5.71
N MET A 878 24.01 -20.73 6.97
CA MET A 878 24.71 -21.45 8.05
C MET A 878 23.80 -22.54 8.62
N GLY A 879 24.19 -23.80 8.47
CA GLY A 879 23.41 -24.95 8.96
C GLY A 879 23.48 -25.16 10.48
N GLU A 880 22.59 -25.99 11.05
CA GLU A 880 22.55 -26.31 12.49
C GLU A 880 23.88 -26.88 13.05
N GLU A 881 24.69 -27.56 12.21
CA GLU A 881 26.02 -28.07 12.60
C GLU A 881 27.07 -26.95 12.76
N GLU A 882 26.93 -25.84 12.03
CA GLU A 882 27.83 -24.68 12.09
C GLU A 882 27.52 -23.77 13.29
N GLU A 883 26.29 -23.82 13.81
CA GLU A 883 25.88 -23.10 15.03
C GLU A 883 26.61 -23.62 16.30
N ALA A 884 27.10 -24.87 16.27
CA ALA A 884 27.84 -25.50 17.35
C ALA A 884 29.36 -25.19 17.35
N ALA A 885 29.89 -24.61 16.25
CA ALA A 885 31.29 -24.23 16.17
C ALA A 885 31.57 -23.01 17.07
N LEU A 886 32.55 -23.14 17.96
CA LEU A 886 32.90 -22.10 18.94
C LEU A 886 34.23 -21.44 18.57
N VAL A 887 34.22 -20.12 18.44
CA VAL A 887 35.41 -19.29 18.20
C VAL A 887 35.80 -18.63 19.52
N GLN A 888 37.10 -18.62 19.83
CA GLN A 888 37.61 -18.06 21.07
C GLN A 888 38.23 -16.69 20.81
N SER A 889 37.52 -15.59 21.13
CA SER A 889 38.03 -14.24 20.79
C SER A 889 38.75 -13.47 21.90
N ASP A 890 38.59 -13.89 23.16
CA ASP A 890 39.15 -13.21 24.35
C ASP A 890 39.24 -14.18 25.54
N GLY A 891 39.50 -15.46 25.26
CA GLY A 891 39.37 -16.53 26.25
C GLY A 891 37.92 -16.98 26.51
N ARG A 892 36.93 -16.40 25.81
CA ARG A 892 35.52 -16.81 25.83
C ARG A 892 35.12 -17.49 24.52
N LEU A 893 34.50 -18.65 24.63
CA LEU A 893 33.93 -19.38 23.49
C LEU A 893 32.60 -18.74 23.06
N ARG A 894 32.48 -18.35 21.79
CA ARG A 894 31.26 -17.79 21.20
C ARG A 894 30.81 -18.61 19.98
N PRO A 895 29.50 -18.78 19.75
CA PRO A 895 29.00 -19.43 18.53
C PRO A 895 29.46 -18.68 17.27
N LEU A 896 29.85 -19.41 16.23
CA LEU A 896 30.30 -18.85 14.95
C LEU A 896 29.28 -17.88 14.34
N SER A 897 27.99 -18.21 14.44
CA SER A 897 26.90 -17.37 13.95
C SER A 897 26.84 -15.98 14.60
N LEU A 898 27.17 -15.92 15.89
CA LEU A 898 27.21 -14.67 16.65
C LEU A 898 28.44 -13.84 16.29
N VAL A 899 29.59 -14.48 16.07
CA VAL A 899 30.81 -13.80 15.62
C VAL A 899 30.64 -13.23 14.20
N VAL A 900 30.07 -14.01 13.26
CA VAL A 900 29.76 -13.53 11.91
C VAL A 900 28.79 -12.36 11.96
N ARG A 901 27.74 -12.44 12.78
CA ARG A 901 26.80 -11.33 12.98
C ARG A 901 27.51 -10.07 13.51
N ASP A 902 28.38 -10.19 14.50
CA ASP A 902 29.12 -9.07 15.09
C ASP A 902 30.04 -8.39 14.06
N LEU A 903 30.66 -9.19 13.17
CA LEU A 903 31.49 -8.68 12.07
C LEU A 903 30.71 -7.83 11.07
N PHE A 904 29.42 -8.08 10.83
CA PHE A 904 28.63 -7.32 9.86
C PHE A 904 27.81 -6.16 10.47
N LEU A 905 27.34 -6.29 11.72
CA LEU A 905 26.50 -5.27 12.37
C LEU A 905 27.30 -4.13 13.01
N HIS A 906 28.54 -4.38 13.45
CA HIS A 906 29.40 -3.41 14.14
C HIS A 906 28.68 -2.60 15.23
N ASP A 907 28.07 -3.27 16.22
CA ASP A 907 27.43 -2.59 17.36
C ASP A 907 28.48 -1.92 18.27
N GLY A 908 29.07 -0.81 17.82
CA GLY A 908 29.91 0.08 18.62
C GLY A 908 31.30 -0.45 19.03
N SER A 909 31.76 -1.57 18.47
CA SER A 909 33.08 -2.15 18.78
C SER A 909 34.24 -1.33 18.17
N GLY A 910 35.32 -1.15 18.93
CA GLY A 910 36.52 -0.42 18.50
C GLY A 910 37.29 -1.15 17.40
N SER A 911 38.19 -0.46 16.67
CA SER A 911 39.02 -1.10 15.64
C SER A 911 39.84 -2.29 16.17
N VAL A 912 40.33 -2.21 17.40
CA VAL A 912 41.12 -3.27 18.06
C VAL A 912 40.31 -4.55 18.27
N GLU A 913 39.07 -4.43 18.75
CA GLU A 913 38.19 -5.57 19.02
C GLU A 913 37.75 -6.25 17.71
N ARG A 914 37.56 -5.46 16.65
CA ARG A 914 37.23 -6.00 15.32
C ARG A 914 38.40 -6.75 14.68
N VAL A 915 39.63 -6.24 14.82
CA VAL A 915 40.84 -6.93 14.32
C VAL A 915 41.02 -8.27 15.03
N ALA A 916 40.86 -8.30 16.36
CA ALA A 916 40.91 -9.54 17.14
C ALA A 916 39.92 -10.59 16.60
N LEU A 917 38.65 -10.22 16.39
CA LEU A 917 37.63 -11.14 15.84
C LEU A 917 38.02 -11.76 14.49
N TYR A 918 38.70 -10.99 13.60
CA TYR A 918 39.21 -11.52 12.34
C TYR A 918 40.41 -12.45 12.53
N GLU A 919 41.35 -12.11 13.42
CA GLU A 919 42.52 -12.93 13.74
C GLU A 919 42.13 -14.25 14.43
N ASP A 920 41.16 -14.21 15.33
CA ASP A 920 40.67 -15.37 16.04
C ASP A 920 39.99 -16.37 15.09
N LEU A 921 39.18 -15.87 14.15
CA LEU A 921 38.58 -16.67 13.09
C LEU A 921 39.63 -17.28 12.15
N ALA A 922 40.69 -16.53 11.84
CA ALA A 922 41.81 -17.06 11.05
C ALA A 922 42.56 -18.16 11.82
N SER A 923 42.66 -18.07 13.15
CA SER A 923 43.38 -19.04 13.98
C SER A 923 42.69 -20.41 14.07
N VAL A 924 41.35 -20.43 14.10
CA VAL A 924 40.53 -21.66 14.17
C VAL A 924 40.08 -22.15 12.79
N TRP A 925 40.58 -21.52 11.73
CA TRP A 925 40.18 -21.73 10.34
C TRP A 925 40.08 -23.20 9.91
N ASN A 926 41.12 -23.98 10.22
CA ASN A 926 41.22 -25.39 9.83
C ASN A 926 40.30 -26.32 10.62
N GLU A 927 39.65 -25.79 11.66
CA GLU A 927 38.73 -26.51 12.54
C GLU A 927 37.26 -26.23 12.19
N LEU A 928 37.00 -25.28 11.27
CA LEU A 928 35.64 -24.91 10.85
C LEU A 928 35.04 -25.91 9.83
N PRO A 929 33.73 -26.20 9.89
CA PRO A 929 33.01 -26.87 8.80
C PRO A 929 33.11 -26.02 7.52
N GLN A 930 33.26 -26.62 6.35
CA GLN A 930 33.29 -25.89 5.06
C GLN A 930 34.16 -24.62 5.02
N PRO A 931 35.49 -24.72 5.24
CA PRO A 931 36.37 -23.57 5.37
C PRO A 931 36.19 -22.58 4.22
N GLY A 932 36.14 -23.02 2.96
CA GLY A 932 35.94 -22.10 1.82
C GLY A 932 34.78 -21.10 1.96
N PHE A 933 33.61 -21.53 2.45
CA PHE A 933 32.45 -20.64 2.62
C PHE A 933 32.71 -19.54 3.66
N HIS A 934 33.29 -19.89 4.80
CA HIS A 934 33.63 -18.92 5.84
C HIS A 934 34.67 -17.89 5.37
N LEU A 935 35.48 -18.22 4.36
CA LEU A 935 36.50 -17.32 3.83
C LEU A 935 35.81 -16.22 3.06
N ASP A 936 34.85 -16.62 2.23
CA ASP A 936 34.12 -15.72 1.37
C ASP A 936 33.29 -14.76 2.23
N VAL A 937 32.72 -15.25 3.34
CA VAL A 937 32.03 -14.43 4.35
C VAL A 937 32.98 -13.45 5.03
N LEU A 938 34.17 -13.89 5.46
CA LEU A 938 35.20 -13.05 6.10
C LEU A 938 35.73 -11.96 5.16
N ILE A 939 36.07 -12.34 3.92
CA ILE A 939 36.51 -11.42 2.87
C ILE A 939 35.42 -10.38 2.61
N ARG A 940 34.15 -10.80 2.55
CA ARG A 940 33.02 -9.89 2.34
C ARG A 940 32.82 -8.94 3.52
N ALA A 941 32.90 -9.43 4.75
CA ALA A 941 32.81 -8.61 5.96
C ALA A 941 33.93 -7.56 5.97
N LEU A 942 35.17 -7.96 5.65
CA LEU A 942 36.33 -7.09 5.63
C LEU A 942 36.26 -6.04 4.50
N THR A 943 35.72 -6.43 3.34
CA THR A 943 35.46 -5.52 2.20
C THR A 943 34.41 -4.46 2.56
N LEU A 944 33.39 -4.85 3.33
CA LEU A 944 32.32 -3.96 3.77
C LEU A 944 32.73 -3.09 4.98
N ASP A 945 33.77 -3.47 5.73
CA ASP A 945 34.28 -2.74 6.89
C ASP A 945 35.23 -1.60 6.50
N THR A 946 34.65 -0.54 5.93
CA THR A 946 35.36 0.70 5.57
C THR A 946 35.88 1.51 6.78
N GLY A 947 35.57 1.09 8.01
CA GLY A 947 35.98 1.77 9.23
C GLY A 947 37.31 1.30 9.82
N LEU A 948 37.92 0.25 9.27
CA LEU A 948 39.25 -0.24 9.70
C LEU A 948 40.38 0.54 9.00
N PRO A 949 41.47 0.89 9.70
CA PRO A 949 42.69 1.41 9.08
C PRO A 949 43.28 0.44 8.03
N PHE A 950 43.94 0.97 7.01
CA PHE A 950 44.50 0.19 5.90
C PHE A 950 45.55 -0.85 6.37
N ASP A 951 46.39 -0.45 7.34
CA ASP A 951 47.42 -1.28 7.97
C ASP A 951 46.82 -2.46 8.75
N GLU A 952 45.70 -2.23 9.44
CA GLU A 952 44.98 -3.30 10.14
C GLU A 952 44.27 -4.25 9.16
N ARG A 953 43.70 -3.74 8.06
CA ARG A 953 43.18 -4.60 6.97
C ARG A 953 44.29 -5.45 6.35
N ALA A 954 45.47 -4.87 6.12
CA ALA A 954 46.62 -5.57 5.56
C ALA A 954 47.10 -6.71 6.48
N ARG A 955 47.11 -6.50 7.81
CA ARG A 955 47.42 -7.55 8.79
C ARG A 955 46.41 -8.70 8.75
N ILE A 956 45.12 -8.39 8.68
CA ILE A 956 44.06 -9.41 8.58
C ILE A 956 44.24 -10.23 7.29
N VAL A 957 44.54 -9.59 6.16
CA VAL A 957 44.82 -10.29 4.90
C VAL A 957 46.01 -11.24 5.03
N THR A 958 47.09 -10.82 5.70
CA THR A 958 48.25 -11.69 5.98
C THR A 958 47.86 -12.89 6.85
N ALA A 959 47.07 -12.67 7.91
CA ALA A 959 46.58 -13.74 8.77
C ALA A 959 45.73 -14.76 8.00
N LEU A 960 44.81 -14.29 7.15
CA LEU A 960 43.99 -15.14 6.30
C LEU A 960 44.82 -15.91 5.26
N ALA A 961 45.82 -15.28 4.66
CA ALA A 961 46.71 -15.96 3.71
C ALA A 961 47.55 -17.07 4.38
N GLY A 962 47.92 -16.88 5.66
CA GLY A 962 48.63 -17.89 6.46
C GLY A 962 47.83 -19.15 6.78
N THR A 963 46.51 -19.16 6.55
CA THR A 963 45.63 -20.30 6.85
C THR A 963 45.65 -21.41 5.78
N GLY A 964 46.27 -21.18 4.63
CA GLY A 964 46.26 -22.11 3.49
C GLY A 964 44.98 -22.03 2.63
N ALA A 965 44.12 -21.05 2.90
CA ALA A 965 42.95 -20.77 2.07
C ALA A 965 43.39 -20.19 0.72
N GLY A 966 43.03 -20.87 -0.39
CA GLY A 966 43.68 -20.65 -1.68
C GLY A 966 43.77 -19.17 -2.13
N ASP A 967 44.97 -18.75 -2.53
CA ASP A 967 45.33 -17.37 -2.89
C ASP A 967 44.40 -16.72 -3.93
N HIS A 968 43.77 -17.54 -4.78
CA HIS A 968 42.77 -17.08 -5.75
C HIS A 968 41.54 -16.38 -5.14
N ARG A 969 41.19 -16.67 -3.87
CA ARG A 969 40.01 -16.09 -3.20
C ARG A 969 40.29 -14.75 -2.55
N LEU A 970 41.49 -14.56 -1.99
CA LEU A 970 41.92 -13.30 -1.37
C LEU A 970 42.29 -12.24 -2.41
N ARG A 971 42.63 -12.67 -3.63
CA ARG A 971 43.12 -11.80 -4.72
C ARG A 971 42.20 -10.61 -5.05
N PRO A 972 40.86 -10.75 -5.21
CA PRO A 972 40.00 -9.60 -5.52
C PRO A 972 40.01 -8.51 -4.44
N LEU A 973 40.14 -8.90 -3.17
CA LEU A 973 40.26 -7.96 -2.05
C LEU A 973 41.63 -7.25 -2.09
N VAL A 974 42.71 -8.01 -2.29
CA VAL A 974 44.07 -7.45 -2.41
C VAL A 974 44.18 -6.50 -3.61
N GLU A 975 43.61 -6.86 -4.76
CA GLU A 975 43.53 -6.01 -5.94
C GLU A 975 42.78 -4.71 -5.62
N SER A 976 41.61 -4.79 -4.97
CA SER A 976 40.88 -3.60 -4.51
C SER A 976 41.75 -2.71 -3.61
N MET A 977 42.45 -3.30 -2.63
CA MET A 977 43.32 -2.56 -1.71
C MET A 977 44.52 -1.93 -2.42
N ILE A 978 45.09 -2.56 -3.46
CA ILE A 978 46.19 -2.01 -4.25
C ILE A 978 45.75 -0.71 -4.95
N PHE A 979 44.50 -0.61 -5.39
CA PHE A 979 43.96 0.58 -6.06
C PHE A 979 43.52 1.70 -5.11
N GLU A 980 43.53 1.50 -3.80
CA GLU A 980 43.09 2.51 -2.82
C GLU A 980 44.09 3.66 -2.66
N ARG A 981 45.40 3.38 -2.72
CA ARG A 981 46.49 4.35 -2.50
C ARG A 981 47.73 4.04 -3.31
N THR A 982 48.60 5.03 -3.51
CA THR A 982 49.85 4.90 -4.28
C THR A 982 50.96 4.12 -3.54
N ASP A 983 50.91 4.06 -2.21
CA ASP A 983 51.85 3.35 -1.33
C ASP A 983 51.38 1.94 -0.92
N SER A 984 50.25 1.47 -1.46
CA SER A 984 49.56 0.24 -1.04
C SER A 984 50.42 -1.02 -1.19
N LEU A 985 51.19 -1.14 -2.27
CA LEU A 985 52.03 -2.33 -2.52
C LEU A 985 53.15 -2.47 -1.48
N ASP A 986 53.82 -1.37 -1.12
CA ASP A 986 54.89 -1.37 -0.13
C ASP A 986 54.33 -1.67 1.28
N LEU A 987 53.15 -1.15 1.60
CA LEU A 987 52.47 -1.38 2.88
C LEU A 987 51.94 -2.81 3.01
N LEU A 988 51.37 -3.39 1.95
CA LEU A 988 50.93 -4.79 1.93
C LEU A 988 52.12 -5.75 2.04
N ALA A 989 53.22 -5.45 1.33
CA ALA A 989 54.46 -6.22 1.43
C ALA A 989 55.09 -6.13 2.84
N ALA A 990 55.11 -4.93 3.44
CA ALA A 990 55.61 -4.73 4.80
C ALA A 990 54.73 -5.41 5.87
N ALA A 991 53.44 -5.56 5.61
CA ALA A 991 52.50 -6.31 6.44
C ALA A 991 52.61 -7.84 6.28
N GLY A 992 53.47 -8.33 5.37
CA GLY A 992 53.74 -9.76 5.19
C GLY A 992 52.80 -10.48 4.23
N VAL A 993 52.02 -9.76 3.40
CA VAL A 993 51.15 -10.38 2.39
C VAL A 993 52.00 -11.16 1.37
N PRO A 994 51.69 -12.44 1.09
CA PRO A 994 52.46 -13.27 0.16
C PRO A 994 52.66 -12.64 -1.22
N GLY A 995 53.89 -12.73 -1.76
CA GLY A 995 54.27 -12.03 -2.99
C GLY A 995 53.55 -12.50 -4.26
N ASP A 996 52.96 -13.69 -4.23
CA ASP A 996 52.09 -14.29 -5.26
C ASP A 996 50.65 -13.75 -5.25
N LEU A 997 50.18 -13.20 -4.12
CA LEU A 997 48.94 -12.40 -4.04
C LEU A 997 49.13 -10.98 -4.57
N LEU A 998 50.37 -10.46 -4.52
CA LEU A 998 50.73 -9.11 -4.97
C LEU A 998 51.12 -9.05 -6.46
N ARG A 999 51.27 -10.19 -7.15
CA ARG A 999 51.61 -10.26 -8.58
C ARG A 999 50.37 -10.34 -9.46
N ASP A 1000 50.32 -9.48 -10.48
CA ASP A 1000 49.34 -9.53 -11.58
C ASP A 1000 49.66 -10.73 -12.50
N PRO A 1001 48.77 -11.73 -12.67
CA PRO A 1001 49.03 -12.86 -13.56
C PRO A 1001 49.12 -12.48 -15.05
N ASN A 1002 48.77 -11.23 -15.42
CA ASN A 1002 48.87 -10.71 -16.79
C ASN A 1002 50.08 -9.79 -17.04
N ARG A 1003 51.03 -9.68 -16.10
CA ARG A 1003 52.33 -9.05 -16.33
C ARG A 1003 53.47 -10.01 -15.91
N PRO A 1004 54.48 -10.22 -16.77
CA PRO A 1004 55.53 -11.22 -16.55
C PRO A 1004 56.37 -10.99 -15.29
#